data_AF-A0AAD9NX97-F1
#
_entry.id   AF-A0AAD9NX97-F1
#
_cell.length_a   1.000
_cell.length_b   1.000
_cell.length_c   1.000
_cell.angle_alpha   90.00
_cell.angle_beta   90.00
_cell.angle_gamma   90.00
#
_symmetry.space_group_name_H-M   'P 1'
#
loop_
_entity.id
_entity.type
_entity.pdbx_description
1 polymer ?
#
loop_
_entity_poly.entity_id
_entity_poly.type
_entity_poly.pdbx_seq_one_letter_code
_entity_poly.pdbx_strand_id
1 'polypeptide(L)'
;MAVCRNLWTRRSSCFDPYEEECCAGVLRQLSPGLACCPEAGVFYDRATETCCGPHVRRRQSDTSCCARVSYTTSEQVCCLDTLYAISTYTVVNENGGECTHSALDTRPGRVLYARRRRVKAWMHHFSVSRSESQPTRCCGNATYDDTRQVCCYDDVYPWRFERRDKKEGLACCGARVYDVNRETCRRDSGAVETRLCAGRPYSVQEHDCCGDTLYVTSDVYACCGGVRYNRLQAECCYDDYIISQSAASTAQCCREAERGLINSTTHTCCDGMPHQKSPDRKCCGRELYSPNRQGCCEHSSTVFGTATSAVAYSKESEQCCGGEVVSMQTRCCGGQWQLAVDEVCCPFSGPRRKNRDFDSCCENRFTDDEPNLYNSARAICLDGKVSFRGRHDKRQRCGRKWFDPTEQLCCAGRLHRRDPDRRKKCCEPGHDVYHPDYQICQSQVPVLTTKSCERRHHQWCGPPGSATSRCYNDRRQNCCHDNTTGEYRVQPRRHGDKCCGTRNYFDWLQTCCDGALVDEPGLSCCGREGYDPSRQGCTGGRTVSRKPTGTHALRTHCPACPGRLKPRRIRRLFCQKALVFEGGVEEEGRTRKQVGYKMKIMTIFKNGTSSDDDLQASPHVVFRLPAKCKCFRLRRKRKYLFFIDSVKDDSVQFGRRDAVVKARKRQREEIAQTLNTVTC
;
A
#
# COMPACT_ATOMS: atom_id res chain seq x y z
N MET A 1 11.69 14.67 16.27
CA MET A 1 12.22 15.42 17.44
C MET A 1 12.13 16.91 17.14
N ALA A 2 11.76 17.69 18.14
CA ALA A 2 11.56 19.14 18.13
C ALA A 2 12.79 19.95 17.70
N VAL A 3 12.58 21.04 16.95
CA VAL A 3 13.58 22.10 16.72
C VAL A 3 13.32 23.20 17.75
N CYS A 4 14.28 23.48 18.63
CA CYS A 4 14.20 24.61 19.57
C CYS A 4 15.11 25.74 19.05
N ARG A 5 14.55 26.91 18.74
CA ARG A 5 15.33 28.17 18.71
C ARG A 5 15.16 28.87 20.05
N ASN A 6 16.30 29.22 20.66
CA ASN A 6 16.38 29.92 21.94
C ASN A 6 15.69 31.28 21.87
N LEU A 7 14.56 31.43 22.55
CA LEU A 7 14.07 32.73 23.02
C LEU A 7 14.33 32.80 24.52
N TRP A 8 15.10 33.82 24.92
CA TRP A 8 15.50 34.12 26.29
C TRP A 8 14.31 34.51 27.18
N THR A 9 13.39 33.59 27.47
CA THR A 9 12.41 33.68 28.56
C THR A 9 11.98 32.28 28.96
N ARG A 10 11.90 32.00 30.27
CA ARG A 10 11.75 30.68 30.93
C ARG A 10 10.44 29.89 30.63
N ARG A 11 10.14 29.59 29.36
CA ARG A 11 9.19 28.54 28.96
C ARG A 11 9.63 27.92 27.63
N SER A 12 10.41 26.85 27.70
CA SER A 12 10.81 26.06 26.53
C SER A 12 9.65 25.13 26.13
N SER A 13 8.87 25.51 25.13
CA SER A 13 7.88 24.62 24.49
C SER A 13 8.57 23.82 23.38
N CYS A 14 8.82 22.53 23.63
CA CYS A 14 9.26 21.58 22.61
C CYS A 14 8.09 21.32 21.65
N PHE A 15 8.32 21.33 20.33
CA PHE A 15 7.26 21.05 19.34
C PHE A 15 7.40 19.70 18.64
N ASP A 16 6.29 19.02 18.37
CA ASP A 16 6.29 17.73 17.67
C ASP A 16 6.10 17.92 16.16
N PRO A 17 7.10 17.69 15.28
CA PRO A 17 6.94 17.90 13.83
C PRO A 17 5.93 16.94 13.16
N TYR A 18 5.42 15.92 13.85
CA TYR A 18 4.35 15.03 13.34
C TYR A 18 2.95 15.46 13.80
N GLU A 19 2.85 16.28 14.84
CA GLU A 19 1.57 16.73 15.41
C GLU A 19 1.42 18.24 15.42
N GLU A 20 2.49 18.99 15.13
CA GLU A 20 2.55 20.44 15.19
C GLU A 20 3.40 20.98 14.03
N GLU A 21 2.92 22.05 13.40
CA GLU A 21 3.65 22.80 12.40
C GLU A 21 4.08 24.15 13.00
N CYS A 22 5.31 24.55 12.75
CA CYS A 22 5.86 25.83 13.21
C CYS A 22 5.82 26.84 12.06
N CYS A 23 5.15 27.97 12.26
CA CYS A 23 5.09 29.05 11.29
C CYS A 23 5.47 30.37 11.96
N ALA A 24 6.57 30.98 11.51
CA ALA A 24 7.14 32.21 12.08
C ALA A 24 7.22 32.22 13.63
N GLY A 25 7.57 31.09 14.25
CA GLY A 25 7.71 30.95 15.70
C GLY A 25 6.42 30.66 16.46
N VAL A 26 5.28 30.54 15.77
CA VAL A 26 4.00 30.10 16.34
C VAL A 26 3.81 28.61 16.04
N LEU A 27 3.46 27.82 17.07
CA LEU A 27 3.18 26.38 16.95
C LEU A 27 1.68 26.13 16.85
N ARG A 28 1.28 25.24 15.94
CA ARG A 28 -0.12 24.87 15.75
C ARG A 28 -0.25 23.39 15.44
N GLN A 29 -1.30 22.73 15.93
CA GLN A 29 -1.50 21.30 15.67
C GLN A 29 -1.73 21.00 14.18
N LEU A 30 -1.05 19.99 13.65
CA LEU A 30 -1.17 19.48 12.28
C LEU A 30 -2.58 18.92 12.08
N SER A 31 -3.37 19.63 11.28
CA SER A 31 -4.61 19.14 10.69
C SER A 31 -4.39 18.83 9.20
N PRO A 32 -5.01 17.78 8.63
CA PRO A 32 -4.87 17.46 7.21
C PRO A 32 -5.25 18.68 6.36
N GLY A 33 -4.32 19.14 5.52
CA GLY A 33 -4.49 20.34 4.69
C GLY A 33 -3.81 21.59 5.24
N LEU A 34 -3.46 21.68 6.52
CA LEU A 34 -2.78 22.86 7.06
C LEU A 34 -1.33 22.98 6.56
N ALA A 35 -0.90 24.20 6.26
CA ALA A 35 0.46 24.52 5.85
C ALA A 35 0.89 25.91 6.33
N CYS A 36 2.19 26.12 6.50
CA CYS A 36 2.77 27.42 6.81
C CYS A 36 3.08 28.24 5.55
N CYS A 37 2.72 29.52 5.58
CA CYS A 37 3.19 30.54 4.63
C CYS A 37 4.36 31.32 5.28
N PRO A 38 5.64 31.01 4.97
CA PRO A 38 6.77 31.42 5.80
C PRO A 38 6.96 32.94 5.90
N GLU A 39 6.84 33.65 4.78
CA GLU A 39 6.99 35.11 4.73
C GLU A 39 5.81 35.85 5.40
N ALA A 40 4.63 35.24 5.39
CA ALA A 40 3.42 35.81 6.00
C ALA A 40 3.31 35.48 7.50
N GLY A 41 4.01 34.43 7.95
CA GLY A 41 3.94 33.94 9.33
C GLY A 41 2.57 33.41 9.74
N VAL A 42 1.74 33.00 8.78
CA VAL A 42 0.38 32.50 9.01
C VAL A 42 0.20 31.10 8.46
N PHE A 43 -0.67 30.33 9.11
CA PHE A 43 -1.11 29.03 8.65
C PHE A 43 -2.29 29.16 7.69
N TYR A 44 -2.32 28.35 6.65
CA TYR A 44 -3.39 28.30 5.65
C TYR A 44 -3.78 26.86 5.32
N ASP A 45 -4.96 26.65 4.75
CA ASP A 45 -5.43 25.33 4.33
C ASP A 45 -5.12 25.08 2.83
N ARG A 46 -4.18 24.18 2.51
CA ARG A 46 -3.80 23.77 1.14
C ARG A 46 -4.97 23.30 0.29
N ALA A 47 -6.08 22.86 0.88
CA ALA A 47 -7.27 22.48 0.13
C ALA A 47 -8.02 23.70 -0.42
N THR A 48 -8.00 24.83 0.30
CA THR A 48 -8.82 26.03 0.00
C THR A 48 -8.01 27.29 -0.25
N GLU A 49 -6.71 27.27 0.01
CA GLU A 49 -5.80 28.41 0.03
C GLU A 49 -4.41 28.03 -0.50
N THR A 50 -3.64 29.03 -0.94
CA THR A 50 -2.26 28.91 -1.43
C THR A 50 -1.43 30.10 -0.95
N CYS A 51 -0.12 29.89 -0.75
CA CYS A 51 0.81 30.93 -0.29
C CYS A 51 1.63 31.48 -1.47
N CYS A 52 1.49 32.79 -1.75
CA CYS A 52 2.26 33.50 -2.77
C CYS A 52 3.12 34.59 -2.10
N GLY A 53 4.37 34.27 -1.77
CA GLY A 53 5.26 35.15 -1.00
C GLY A 53 4.68 35.47 0.39
N PRO A 54 4.48 36.75 0.77
CA PRO A 54 3.96 37.14 2.08
C PRO A 54 2.43 37.10 2.17
N HIS A 55 1.72 36.52 1.20
CA HIS A 55 0.27 36.55 1.13
C HIS A 55 -0.35 35.17 0.98
N VAL A 56 -1.33 34.86 1.83
CA VAL A 56 -2.23 33.70 1.67
C VAL A 56 -3.41 34.13 0.80
N ARG A 57 -3.72 33.34 -0.23
CA ARG A 57 -4.79 33.58 -1.20
C ARG A 57 -5.72 32.38 -1.25
N ARG A 58 -7.00 32.58 -1.56
CA ARG A 58 -7.94 31.47 -1.79
C ARG A 58 -7.59 30.74 -3.09
N ARG A 59 -7.59 29.41 -3.03
CA ARG A 59 -7.36 28.50 -4.14
C ARG A 59 -8.66 28.29 -4.91
N GLN A 60 -8.65 28.65 -6.19
CA GLN A 60 -9.62 28.17 -7.17
C GLN A 60 -9.05 26.91 -7.84
N SER A 61 -9.84 26.22 -8.68
CA SER A 61 -9.52 24.89 -9.24
C SER A 61 -8.16 24.78 -9.93
N ASP A 62 -7.57 25.90 -10.34
CA ASP A 62 -6.36 26.03 -11.16
C ASP A 62 -5.48 27.22 -10.74
N THR A 63 -5.51 27.63 -9.47
CA THR A 63 -4.68 28.75 -8.98
C THR A 63 -3.24 28.33 -8.67
N SER A 64 -2.27 29.03 -9.26
CA SER A 64 -0.82 28.96 -8.99
C SER A 64 -0.28 30.30 -8.48
N CYS A 65 0.98 30.34 -8.04
CA CYS A 65 1.63 31.57 -7.57
C CYS A 65 2.78 31.96 -8.51
N CYS A 66 2.87 33.24 -8.81
CA CYS A 66 3.99 33.87 -9.49
C CYS A 66 4.50 34.99 -8.59
N ALA A 67 5.67 34.79 -7.98
CA ALA A 67 6.16 35.61 -6.87
C ALA A 67 5.06 35.90 -5.81
N ARG A 68 4.58 37.15 -5.72
CA ARG A 68 3.61 37.61 -4.71
C ARG A 68 2.15 37.58 -5.16
N VAL A 69 1.87 37.14 -6.39
CA VAL A 69 0.55 37.20 -7.01
C VAL A 69 0.05 35.80 -7.31
N SER A 70 -1.18 35.50 -6.88
CA SER A 70 -1.90 34.30 -7.28
C SER A 70 -2.51 34.50 -8.66
N TYR A 71 -2.35 33.52 -9.55
CA TYR A 71 -2.89 33.56 -10.90
C TYR A 71 -3.59 32.25 -11.25
N THR A 72 -4.49 32.32 -12.21
CA THR A 72 -5.23 31.18 -12.73
C THR A 72 -4.46 30.59 -13.90
N THR A 73 -4.04 29.32 -13.85
CA THR A 73 -3.19 28.73 -14.91
C THR A 73 -3.90 28.58 -16.25
N SER A 74 -5.24 28.68 -16.28
CA SER A 74 -6.00 28.76 -17.53
C SER A 74 -6.02 30.16 -18.16
N GLU A 75 -5.71 31.22 -17.41
CA GLU A 75 -5.78 32.61 -17.87
C GLU A 75 -4.42 33.29 -17.96
N GLN A 76 -3.42 32.83 -17.21
CA GLN A 76 -2.11 33.48 -17.08
C GLN A 76 -0.98 32.45 -16.95
N VAL A 77 0.24 32.84 -17.34
CA VAL A 77 1.48 32.05 -17.20
C VAL A 77 2.54 32.88 -16.47
N CYS A 78 3.37 32.22 -15.66
CA CYS A 78 4.45 32.86 -14.91
C CYS A 78 5.81 32.56 -15.54
N CYS A 79 6.55 33.59 -15.97
CA CYS A 79 7.90 33.47 -16.50
C CYS A 79 8.85 34.34 -15.67
N LEU A 80 9.83 33.73 -14.99
CA LEU A 80 10.80 34.41 -14.12
C LEU A 80 10.15 35.52 -13.25
N ASP A 81 9.17 35.12 -12.42
CA ASP A 81 8.43 36.00 -11.49
C ASP A 81 7.51 37.05 -12.12
N THR A 82 7.36 37.05 -13.45
CA THR A 82 6.47 37.96 -14.19
C THR A 82 5.23 37.22 -14.71
N LEU A 83 4.04 37.78 -14.49
CA LEU A 83 2.77 37.24 -14.98
C LEU A 83 2.42 37.76 -16.36
N TYR A 84 2.11 36.84 -17.26
CA TYR A 84 1.63 37.11 -18.61
C TYR A 84 0.22 36.55 -18.79
N ALA A 85 -0.67 37.29 -19.45
CA ALA A 85 -2.01 36.80 -19.77
C ALA A 85 -1.96 35.83 -20.97
N ILE A 86 -2.57 34.65 -20.82
CA ILE A 86 -2.77 33.65 -21.88
C ILE A 86 -3.88 34.11 -22.85
N SER A 87 -4.76 35.02 -22.44
CA SER A 87 -5.81 35.59 -23.29
C SER A 87 -6.00 37.09 -23.10
N THR A 88 -5.95 37.85 -24.19
CA THR A 88 -6.49 39.21 -24.27
C THR A 88 -7.80 39.14 -25.05
N TYR A 89 -8.92 39.47 -24.41
CA TYR A 89 -10.17 39.72 -25.13
C TYR A 89 -10.00 41.01 -25.95
N THR A 90 -9.96 40.91 -27.27
CA THR A 90 -10.16 42.08 -28.14
C THR A 90 -11.66 42.30 -28.29
N VAL A 91 -12.17 43.41 -27.76
CA VAL A 91 -13.53 43.86 -28.06
C VAL A 91 -13.47 44.60 -29.39
N VAL A 92 -13.93 43.95 -30.46
CA VAL A 92 -14.03 44.57 -31.78
C VAL A 92 -15.40 45.22 -31.91
N ASN A 93 -15.46 46.52 -32.20
CA ASN A 93 -16.70 47.18 -32.60
C ASN A 93 -16.99 46.85 -34.09
N GLU A 94 -18.26 46.80 -34.49
CA GLU A 94 -18.74 46.52 -35.86
C GLU A 94 -18.20 47.50 -36.92
N ASN A 95 -17.45 48.53 -36.52
CA ASN A 95 -16.81 49.50 -37.42
C ASN A 95 -15.28 49.30 -37.61
N GLY A 96 -14.70 48.18 -37.17
CA GLY A 96 -13.29 47.84 -37.48
C GLY A 96 -12.22 48.72 -36.82
N GLY A 97 -12.56 49.47 -35.76
CA GLY A 97 -11.59 50.20 -34.96
C GLY A 97 -11.03 49.34 -33.82
N GLU A 98 -9.75 48.98 -33.90
CA GLU A 98 -9.02 48.35 -32.79
C GLU A 98 -8.79 49.37 -31.67
N CYS A 99 -9.39 49.13 -30.50
CA CYS A 99 -8.95 49.81 -29.27
C CYS A 99 -7.89 48.93 -28.60
N THR A 100 -6.62 49.15 -28.94
CA THR A 100 -5.51 48.59 -28.17
C THR A 100 -5.37 49.39 -26.87
N HIS A 101 -5.91 48.85 -25.77
CA HIS A 101 -5.54 49.35 -24.44
C HIS A 101 -4.13 48.86 -24.10
N SER A 102 -3.15 49.64 -24.54
CA SER A 102 -1.78 49.61 -24.06
C SER A 102 -1.71 50.16 -22.64
N ALA A 103 -1.02 49.46 -21.75
CA ALA A 103 -0.65 49.85 -20.38
C ALA A 103 -1.80 50.04 -19.36
N LEU A 104 -2.18 48.94 -18.70
CA LEU A 104 -2.70 49.03 -17.34
C LEU A 104 -1.55 48.87 -16.35
N ASP A 105 -1.17 50.03 -15.81
CA ASP A 105 -0.27 50.25 -14.69
C ASP A 105 -0.66 49.40 -13.46
N THR A 106 0.37 48.86 -12.83
CA THR A 106 0.36 47.95 -11.69
C THR A 106 -0.09 48.61 -10.39
N ARG A 107 -1.37 48.48 -9.97
CA ARG A 107 -1.79 48.57 -8.54
C ARG A 107 -3.05 47.72 -8.24
N PRO A 108 -3.03 46.75 -7.31
CA PRO A 108 -4.20 45.95 -6.98
C PRO A 108 -4.98 46.54 -5.80
N GLY A 109 -6.27 46.81 -6.01
CA GLY A 109 -7.22 47.02 -4.90
C GLY A 109 -8.24 48.12 -5.12
N ARG A 110 -9.22 47.90 -6.01
CA ARG A 110 -10.57 48.48 -5.95
C ARG A 110 -11.46 47.80 -7.01
N VAL A 111 -12.17 46.76 -6.59
CA VAL A 111 -13.33 46.26 -7.34
C VAL A 111 -14.46 47.26 -7.13
N LEU A 112 -14.74 48.10 -8.13
CA LEU A 112 -15.92 48.96 -8.11
C LEU A 112 -17.15 48.12 -8.48
N TYR A 113 -17.91 47.72 -7.47
CA TYR A 113 -19.32 47.37 -7.64
C TYR A 113 -20.08 48.62 -8.08
N ALA A 114 -20.49 48.69 -9.36
CA ALA A 114 -21.47 49.68 -9.79
C ALA A 114 -22.86 49.28 -9.28
N ARG A 115 -23.35 50.02 -8.30
CA ARG A 115 -24.72 49.94 -7.77
C ARG A 115 -25.75 50.14 -8.88
N ARG A 116 -26.78 49.29 -8.87
CA ARG A 116 -28.04 49.44 -9.62
C ARG A 116 -28.59 50.87 -9.52
N ARG A 117 -28.72 51.57 -10.66
CA ARG A 117 -29.87 52.45 -10.96
C ARG A 117 -29.95 52.74 -12.48
N ARG A 118 -30.99 52.16 -13.08
CA ARG A 118 -31.75 52.59 -14.28
C ARG A 118 -30.95 53.19 -15.45
N VAL A 119 -30.59 52.33 -16.41
CA VAL A 119 -30.89 52.58 -17.84
C VAL A 119 -31.41 51.27 -18.40
N LYS A 120 -32.69 51.26 -18.79
CA LYS A 120 -33.30 50.21 -19.62
C LYS A 120 -33.03 50.59 -21.07
N ALA A 121 -32.58 49.60 -21.84
CA ALA A 121 -32.79 49.39 -23.28
C ALA A 121 -31.48 49.21 -24.07
N TRP A 122 -31.52 48.18 -24.94
CA TRP A 122 -30.56 47.80 -25.99
C TRP A 122 -29.28 47.06 -25.54
N MET A 123 -29.46 45.81 -25.09
CA MET A 123 -28.45 44.75 -25.13
C MET A 123 -28.94 43.64 -26.06
N HIS A 124 -28.70 43.78 -27.36
CA HIS A 124 -28.66 42.68 -28.32
C HIS A 124 -27.64 43.09 -29.39
N HIS A 125 -26.73 42.19 -29.76
CA HIS A 125 -25.61 42.35 -30.71
C HIS A 125 -24.25 42.77 -30.12
N PHE A 126 -23.65 41.85 -29.34
CA PHE A 126 -22.19 41.68 -29.28
C PHE A 126 -21.91 40.20 -29.47
N SER A 127 -21.17 39.83 -30.51
CA SER A 127 -20.67 38.48 -30.75
C SER A 127 -19.28 38.34 -30.12
N VAL A 128 -19.18 37.51 -29.08
CA VAL A 128 -17.88 37.11 -28.51
C VAL A 128 -17.34 35.97 -29.37
N SER A 129 -16.42 36.26 -30.28
CA SER A 129 -15.67 35.22 -30.99
C SER A 129 -14.49 34.77 -30.12
N ARG A 130 -14.47 33.49 -29.76
CA ARG A 130 -13.38 32.85 -29.02
C ARG A 130 -12.21 32.64 -29.98
N SER A 131 -11.15 33.44 -29.89
CA SER A 131 -9.91 33.17 -30.65
C SER A 131 -9.24 31.91 -30.07
N GLU A 132 -8.82 31.00 -30.94
CA GLU A 132 -8.06 29.79 -30.58
C GLU A 132 -6.86 30.16 -29.70
N SER A 133 -6.69 29.36 -28.64
CA SER A 133 -5.66 29.48 -27.62
C SER A 133 -4.26 29.68 -28.21
N GLN A 134 -3.55 30.73 -27.82
CA GLN A 134 -2.11 30.84 -28.05
C GLN A 134 -1.37 30.00 -26.98
N PRO A 135 -0.63 28.95 -27.36
CA PRO A 135 0.17 28.19 -26.40
C PRO A 135 1.43 28.99 -26.03
N THR A 136 1.37 29.73 -24.92
CA THR A 136 2.46 30.56 -24.42
C THR A 136 3.36 29.77 -23.48
N ARG A 137 4.52 29.32 -23.98
CA ARG A 137 5.61 28.80 -23.15
C ARG A 137 6.53 29.94 -22.72
N CYS A 138 7.29 29.72 -21.66
CA CYS A 138 8.32 30.67 -21.23
C CYS A 138 9.64 30.43 -21.98
N CYS A 139 10.26 31.52 -22.39
CA CYS A 139 11.63 31.59 -22.87
C CYS A 139 12.32 32.72 -22.11
N GLY A 140 13.20 32.38 -21.16
CA GLY A 140 13.73 33.37 -20.22
C GLY A 140 12.62 34.17 -19.54
N ASN A 141 12.64 35.50 -19.71
CA ASN A 141 11.67 36.43 -19.13
C ASN A 141 10.45 36.71 -20.02
N ALA A 142 10.38 36.14 -21.23
CA ALA A 142 9.33 36.40 -22.20
C ALA A 142 8.44 35.17 -22.41
N THR A 143 7.20 35.39 -22.84
CA THR A 143 6.34 34.33 -23.37
C THR A 143 6.50 34.23 -24.88
N TYR A 144 6.48 33.02 -25.41
CA TYR A 144 6.48 32.77 -26.85
C TYR A 144 5.42 31.75 -27.25
N ASP A 145 4.91 31.91 -28.47
CA ASP A 145 3.98 30.97 -29.10
C ASP A 145 4.78 29.82 -29.72
N ASP A 146 4.72 28.62 -29.12
CA ASP A 146 5.49 27.46 -29.61
C ASP A 146 5.07 26.97 -31.00
N THR A 147 3.96 27.48 -31.55
CA THR A 147 3.53 27.22 -32.93
C THR A 147 4.11 28.21 -33.93
N ARG A 148 4.52 29.39 -33.47
CA ARG A 148 5.01 30.51 -34.31
C ARG A 148 6.43 30.94 -34.00
N GLN A 149 7.00 30.45 -32.91
CA GLN A 149 8.29 30.85 -32.41
C GLN A 149 9.06 29.67 -31.80
N VAL A 150 10.38 29.79 -31.72
CA VAL A 150 11.28 28.86 -31.04
C VAL A 150 12.10 29.62 -30.01
N CYS A 151 12.33 29.00 -28.85
CA CYS A 151 13.16 29.54 -27.78
C CYS A 151 14.57 28.94 -27.84
N CYS A 152 15.59 29.79 -27.95
CA CYS A 152 16.99 29.37 -27.87
C CYS A 152 17.68 30.12 -26.73
N TYR A 153 18.07 29.39 -25.69
CA TYR A 153 18.50 29.95 -24.40
C TYR A 153 17.41 30.83 -23.79
N ASP A 154 17.51 32.15 -23.95
CA ASP A 154 16.58 33.14 -23.41
C ASP A 154 15.95 34.02 -24.50
N ASP A 155 16.33 33.80 -25.77
CA ASP A 155 15.87 34.59 -26.91
C ASP A 155 14.78 33.86 -27.71
N VAL A 156 13.73 34.61 -28.07
CA VAL A 156 12.58 34.12 -28.83
C VAL A 156 12.74 34.50 -30.31
N TYR A 157 12.69 33.50 -31.19
CA TYR A 157 12.82 33.69 -32.63
C TYR A 157 11.54 33.30 -33.37
N PRO A 158 11.03 34.12 -34.30
CA PRO A 158 9.86 33.78 -35.11
C PRO A 158 10.19 32.75 -36.20
N TRP A 159 9.26 31.83 -36.46
CA TRP A 159 9.26 31.00 -37.66
C TRP A 159 9.08 31.93 -38.88
N ARG A 160 10.13 32.09 -39.70
CA ARG A 160 10.13 33.01 -40.86
C ARG A 160 9.37 32.48 -42.10
N PHE A 161 8.61 31.40 -41.99
CA PHE A 161 7.99 30.76 -43.15
C PHE A 161 6.46 30.82 -43.08
N GLU A 162 5.84 31.53 -44.03
CA GLU A 162 4.39 31.75 -44.16
C GLU A 162 3.60 30.51 -44.62
N ARG A 163 4.22 29.33 -44.77
CA ARG A 163 3.51 28.14 -45.22
C ARG A 163 2.92 27.38 -44.03
N ARG A 164 1.59 27.45 -43.91
CA ARG A 164 0.75 26.88 -42.84
C ARG A 164 0.87 25.38 -42.60
N ASP A 165 1.55 24.62 -43.46
CA ASP A 165 1.35 23.16 -43.51
C ASP A 165 2.51 22.31 -42.99
N LYS A 166 3.68 22.87 -42.59
CA LYS A 166 4.78 22.06 -42.01
C LYS A 166 5.52 22.78 -40.88
N LYS A 167 5.34 22.28 -39.65
CA LYS A 167 5.92 22.75 -38.37
C LYS A 167 7.42 22.40 -38.18
N GLU A 168 8.15 22.01 -39.21
CA GLU A 168 9.42 21.30 -39.04
C GLU A 168 10.57 21.98 -39.76
N GLY A 169 11.57 22.45 -39.01
CA GLY A 169 12.83 22.89 -39.63
C GLY A 169 13.76 23.75 -38.79
N LEU A 170 13.35 24.42 -37.72
CA LEU A 170 14.25 25.26 -36.92
C LEU A 170 14.57 24.61 -35.58
N ALA A 171 15.85 24.60 -35.22
CA ALA A 171 16.34 24.16 -33.91
C ALA A 171 17.41 25.12 -33.38
N CYS A 172 17.77 24.92 -32.12
CA CYS A 172 18.77 25.74 -31.44
C CYS A 172 20.13 25.06 -31.42
N CYS A 173 21.16 25.82 -31.79
CA CYS A 173 22.56 25.49 -31.60
C CYS A 173 23.19 26.58 -30.73
N GLY A 174 23.27 26.34 -29.42
CA GLY A 174 23.58 27.43 -28.50
C GLY A 174 22.45 28.48 -28.51
N ALA A 175 22.83 29.75 -28.52
CA ALA A 175 21.90 30.88 -28.67
C ALA A 175 21.44 31.13 -30.13
N ARG A 176 21.92 30.35 -31.10
CA ARG A 176 21.59 30.56 -32.52
C ARG A 176 20.50 29.61 -32.98
N VAL A 177 19.53 30.12 -33.74
CA VAL A 177 18.60 29.31 -34.51
C VAL A 177 19.25 28.87 -35.81
N TYR A 178 19.06 27.62 -36.20
CA TYR A 178 19.49 27.07 -37.49
C TYR A 178 18.40 26.22 -38.14
N ASP A 179 18.47 26.11 -39.47
CA ASP A 179 17.57 25.26 -40.24
C ASP A 179 18.07 23.81 -40.23
N VAL A 180 17.44 22.95 -39.42
CA VAL A 180 17.68 21.51 -39.33
C VAL A 180 17.57 20.82 -40.68
N ASN A 181 16.97 21.43 -41.70
CA ASN A 181 16.92 20.81 -43.03
C ASN A 181 18.21 21.04 -43.83
N ARG A 182 18.90 22.16 -43.60
CA ARG A 182 20.06 22.61 -44.41
C ARG A 182 21.35 22.68 -43.61
N GLU A 183 21.26 22.66 -42.30
CA GLU A 183 22.34 22.99 -41.40
C GLU A 183 22.42 21.96 -40.26
N THR A 184 23.59 21.87 -39.64
CA THR A 184 23.89 20.97 -38.53
C THR A 184 24.60 21.75 -37.42
N CYS A 185 24.30 21.39 -36.17
CA CYS A 185 24.93 21.96 -35.00
C CYS A 185 26.12 21.10 -34.57
N ARG A 186 27.32 21.67 -34.56
CA ARG A 186 28.50 21.00 -34.05
C ARG A 186 28.53 21.09 -32.52
N ARG A 187 28.35 19.92 -31.88
CA ARG A 187 28.16 19.81 -30.43
C ARG A 187 29.31 20.41 -29.61
N ASP A 188 30.54 20.35 -30.12
CA ASP A 188 31.74 20.79 -29.40
C ASP A 188 32.00 22.32 -29.50
N SER A 189 31.48 22.99 -30.54
CA SER A 189 31.75 24.41 -30.80
C SER A 189 30.52 25.30 -30.77
N GLY A 190 29.30 24.73 -30.76
CA GLY A 190 28.06 25.48 -30.96
C GLY A 190 27.97 26.16 -32.34
N ALA A 191 28.82 25.74 -33.29
CA ALA A 191 28.82 26.27 -34.64
C ALA A 191 27.72 25.63 -35.48
N VAL A 192 27.03 26.46 -36.25
CA VAL A 192 26.07 26.03 -37.28
C VAL A 192 26.83 25.89 -38.60
N GLU A 193 26.85 24.70 -39.15
CA GLU A 193 27.51 24.39 -40.43
C GLU A 193 26.47 23.95 -41.46
N THR A 194 26.63 24.36 -42.73
CA THR A 194 25.77 23.90 -43.82
C THR A 194 26.02 22.41 -44.09
N ARG A 195 24.96 21.64 -44.30
CA ARG A 195 25.06 20.23 -44.69
C ARG A 195 25.54 20.13 -46.13
N LEU A 196 26.66 19.43 -46.30
CA LEU A 196 27.28 19.21 -47.60
C LEU A 196 27.28 17.71 -47.91
N CYS A 197 26.95 17.36 -49.15
CA CYS A 197 27.14 16.04 -49.72
C CYS A 197 28.14 16.16 -50.87
N ALA A 198 29.31 15.54 -50.77
CA ALA A 198 30.41 15.73 -51.72
C ALA A 198 30.69 17.23 -52.04
N GLY A 199 30.67 18.08 -51.01
CA GLY A 199 30.89 19.53 -51.13
C GLY A 199 29.71 20.34 -51.67
N ARG A 200 28.55 19.73 -51.96
CA ARG A 200 27.35 20.42 -52.42
C ARG A 200 26.34 20.61 -51.29
N PRO A 201 25.80 21.82 -51.08
CA PRO A 201 24.76 22.04 -50.09
C PRO A 201 23.48 21.28 -50.49
N TYR A 202 22.85 20.63 -49.52
CA TYR A 202 21.59 19.91 -49.75
C TYR A 202 20.60 20.07 -48.60
N SER A 203 19.33 19.80 -48.89
CA SER A 203 18.23 19.79 -47.93
C SER A 203 17.87 18.34 -47.59
N VAL A 204 17.86 17.96 -46.30
CA VAL A 204 17.43 16.60 -45.89
C VAL A 204 15.94 16.34 -46.07
N GLN A 205 15.13 17.34 -46.40
CA GLN A 205 13.72 17.12 -46.76
C GLN A 205 13.54 16.65 -48.20
N GLU A 206 14.49 16.99 -49.06
CA GLU A 206 14.40 16.72 -50.49
C GLU A 206 15.41 15.67 -50.92
N HIS A 207 16.54 15.57 -50.18
CA HIS A 207 17.65 14.75 -50.58
C HIS A 207 18.32 14.00 -49.42
N ASP A 208 18.67 12.75 -49.69
CA ASP A 208 19.53 11.92 -48.85
C ASP A 208 20.95 11.91 -49.43
N CYS A 209 21.94 12.23 -48.61
CA CYS A 209 23.33 12.04 -48.99
C CYS A 209 23.76 10.61 -48.64
N CYS A 210 24.29 9.88 -49.62
CA CYS A 210 24.83 8.55 -49.39
C CYS A 210 26.17 8.37 -50.09
N GLY A 211 27.23 8.25 -49.29
CA GLY A 211 28.60 8.30 -49.76
C GLY A 211 28.89 9.70 -50.27
N ASP A 212 29.06 9.82 -51.59
CA ASP A 212 29.26 11.09 -52.29
C ASP A 212 28.12 11.43 -53.26
N THR A 213 27.02 10.68 -53.22
CA THR A 213 25.89 10.85 -54.15
C THR A 213 24.67 11.40 -53.43
N LEU A 214 24.05 12.40 -54.06
CA LEU A 214 22.81 13.00 -53.61
C LEU A 214 21.62 12.27 -54.27
N TYR A 215 20.75 11.69 -53.44
CA TYR A 215 19.52 11.02 -53.88
C TYR A 215 18.30 11.82 -53.46
N VAL A 216 17.19 11.71 -54.18
CA VAL A 216 15.91 12.25 -53.69
C VAL A 216 15.46 11.43 -52.48
N THR A 217 15.01 12.10 -51.42
CA THR A 217 14.52 11.48 -50.18
C THR A 217 13.45 10.44 -50.47
N SER A 218 13.58 9.26 -49.87
CA SER A 218 12.61 8.18 -50.00
C SER A 218 12.52 7.38 -48.71
N ASP A 219 11.31 7.03 -48.32
CA ASP A 219 10.99 6.11 -47.22
C ASP A 219 11.40 4.66 -47.52
N VAL A 220 11.46 4.29 -48.80
CA VAL A 220 11.86 2.96 -49.27
C VAL A 220 13.37 2.75 -49.18
N TYR A 221 14.18 3.79 -49.33
CA TYR A 221 15.64 3.66 -49.39
C TYR A 221 16.32 4.20 -48.11
N ALA A 222 17.49 3.67 -47.82
CA ALA A 222 18.39 4.18 -46.78
C ALA A 222 19.84 4.11 -47.26
N CYS A 223 20.72 4.78 -46.53
CA CYS A 223 22.15 4.70 -46.75
C CYS A 223 22.82 3.83 -45.67
N CYS A 224 23.74 2.99 -46.10
CA CYS A 224 24.62 2.19 -45.25
C CYS A 224 26.00 2.14 -45.92
N GLY A 225 27.04 2.69 -45.31
CA GLY A 225 28.42 2.58 -45.81
C GLY A 225 28.70 3.39 -47.05
N GLY A 226 27.88 4.41 -47.29
CA GLY A 226 27.85 5.10 -48.56
C GLY A 226 27.15 4.33 -49.69
N VAL A 227 26.53 3.19 -49.40
CA VAL A 227 25.73 2.41 -50.34
C VAL A 227 24.24 2.58 -50.05
N ARG A 228 23.46 2.96 -51.08
CA ARG A 228 22.01 3.09 -50.99
C ARG A 228 21.35 1.71 -51.09
N TYR A 229 20.51 1.36 -50.13
CA TYR A 229 19.81 0.07 -50.09
C TYR A 229 18.30 0.26 -49.88
N ASN A 230 17.52 -0.73 -50.29
CA ASN A 230 16.07 -0.75 -50.10
C ASN A 230 15.74 -1.34 -48.72
N ARG A 231 15.11 -0.55 -47.84
CA ARG A 231 14.69 -0.95 -46.48
C ARG A 231 13.69 -2.10 -46.47
N LEU A 232 12.95 -2.31 -47.56
CA LEU A 232 12.02 -3.43 -47.73
C LEU A 232 12.70 -4.73 -48.14
N GLN A 233 13.98 -4.68 -48.52
CA GLN A 233 14.71 -5.86 -48.99
C GLN A 233 15.97 -6.11 -48.19
N ALA A 234 16.42 -5.14 -47.39
CA ALA A 234 17.63 -5.26 -46.61
C ALA A 234 17.63 -4.38 -45.36
N GLU A 235 18.54 -4.65 -44.45
CA GLU A 235 18.79 -3.90 -43.22
C GLU A 235 20.28 -3.56 -43.11
N CYS A 236 20.62 -2.40 -42.56
CA CYS A 236 22.00 -1.95 -42.36
C CYS A 236 22.50 -2.34 -40.96
N CYS A 237 23.59 -3.07 -40.90
CA CYS A 237 24.39 -3.29 -39.71
C CYS A 237 25.60 -2.36 -39.68
N TYR A 238 25.78 -1.66 -38.57
CA TYR A 238 27.00 -0.90 -38.22
C TYR A 238 27.58 -0.09 -39.37
N ASP A 239 26.87 0.96 -39.78
CA ASP A 239 27.31 1.99 -40.70
C ASP A 239 27.83 1.57 -42.08
N ASP A 240 28.11 0.30 -42.41
CA ASP A 240 28.61 -0.11 -43.73
C ASP A 240 28.20 -1.49 -44.27
N TYR A 241 27.48 -2.31 -43.50
CA TYR A 241 27.16 -3.67 -43.91
C TYR A 241 25.66 -3.88 -44.15
N ILE A 242 25.26 -4.30 -45.36
CA ILE A 242 23.84 -4.48 -45.73
C ILE A 242 23.47 -5.97 -45.76
N ILE A 243 22.42 -6.38 -45.03
CA ILE A 243 21.89 -7.76 -45.01
C ILE A 243 20.59 -7.84 -45.81
N SER A 244 20.43 -8.82 -46.69
CA SER A 244 19.13 -9.06 -47.37
C SER A 244 18.08 -9.71 -46.46
N GLN A 245 16.83 -9.24 -46.53
CA GLN A 245 15.67 -9.74 -45.76
C GLN A 245 15.35 -11.23 -46.02
N SER A 246 15.80 -11.80 -47.15
CA SER A 246 15.70 -13.25 -47.41
C SER A 246 16.46 -14.12 -46.39
N ALA A 247 17.35 -13.53 -45.58
CA ALA A 247 18.05 -14.17 -44.47
C ALA A 247 17.41 -13.88 -43.08
N ALA A 248 16.33 -13.10 -43.01
CA ALA A 248 15.99 -12.26 -41.85
C ALA A 248 14.74 -12.65 -41.04
N SER A 249 14.49 -13.94 -40.76
CA SER A 249 13.64 -14.27 -39.60
C SER A 249 14.46 -14.38 -38.31
N THR A 250 15.75 -14.72 -38.41
CA THR A 250 16.62 -14.91 -37.24
C THR A 250 17.97 -14.22 -37.32
N ALA A 251 18.33 -13.57 -38.44
CA ALA A 251 19.56 -12.81 -38.54
C ALA A 251 19.51 -11.53 -37.68
N GLN A 252 20.53 -11.29 -36.85
CA GLN A 252 20.70 -10.06 -36.06
C GLN A 252 22.13 -9.53 -36.23
N CYS A 253 22.28 -8.22 -36.29
CA CYS A 253 23.59 -7.56 -36.37
C CYS A 253 24.43 -7.77 -35.10
N CYS A 254 25.72 -8.09 -35.27
CA CYS A 254 26.71 -8.09 -34.19
C CYS A 254 28.09 -7.61 -34.67
N ARG A 255 28.61 -6.52 -34.08
CA ARG A 255 29.72 -5.71 -34.63
C ARG A 255 31.00 -6.49 -34.94
N GLU A 256 31.42 -7.37 -34.04
CA GLU A 256 32.69 -8.11 -34.11
C GLU A 256 32.50 -9.56 -34.59
N ALA A 257 31.31 -9.94 -35.08
CA ALA A 257 31.13 -11.23 -35.74
C ALA A 257 31.81 -11.21 -37.12
N GLU A 258 32.44 -12.33 -37.54
CA GLU A 258 33.16 -12.45 -38.83
C GLU A 258 32.34 -12.06 -40.08
N ARG A 259 31.00 -12.01 -39.97
CA ARG A 259 30.09 -11.55 -41.03
C ARG A 259 29.07 -10.51 -40.57
N GLY A 260 29.31 -9.88 -39.41
CA GLY A 260 28.38 -8.91 -38.80
C GLY A 260 27.04 -9.51 -38.38
N LEU A 261 26.88 -10.83 -38.47
CA LEU A 261 25.60 -11.52 -38.44
C LEU A 261 25.62 -12.68 -37.46
N ILE A 262 24.65 -12.68 -36.56
CA ILE A 262 24.37 -13.81 -35.68
C ILE A 262 22.96 -14.32 -35.91
N ASN A 263 22.75 -15.61 -35.67
CA ASN A 263 21.40 -16.15 -35.59
C ASN A 263 20.86 -15.87 -34.18
N SER A 264 19.93 -14.93 -34.04
CA SER A 264 19.29 -14.51 -32.79
C SER A 264 18.55 -15.63 -32.07
N THR A 265 18.28 -16.78 -32.68
CA THR A 265 17.73 -17.94 -31.95
C THR A 265 18.80 -18.72 -31.20
N THR A 266 20.02 -18.76 -31.71
CA THR A 266 21.13 -19.55 -31.15
C THR A 266 22.20 -18.70 -30.48
N HIS A 267 22.24 -17.40 -30.78
CA HIS A 267 23.28 -16.47 -30.36
C HIS A 267 22.72 -15.17 -29.78
N THR A 268 23.48 -14.52 -28.91
CA THR A 268 23.25 -13.18 -28.38
C THR A 268 24.50 -12.34 -28.63
N CYS A 269 24.31 -11.08 -29.00
CA CYS A 269 25.42 -10.13 -29.15
C CYS A 269 25.60 -9.34 -27.86
N CYS A 270 26.79 -9.41 -27.24
CA CYS A 270 27.16 -8.65 -26.05
C CYS A 270 28.24 -7.63 -26.44
N ASP A 271 27.90 -6.33 -26.44
CA ASP A 271 28.79 -5.22 -26.83
C ASP A 271 29.63 -5.50 -28.09
N GLY A 272 28.96 -6.02 -29.13
CA GLY A 272 29.59 -6.36 -30.41
C GLY A 272 30.14 -7.78 -30.51
N MET A 273 30.30 -8.51 -29.41
CA MET A 273 30.82 -9.89 -29.42
C MET A 273 29.68 -10.93 -29.47
N PRO A 274 29.74 -11.89 -30.42
CA PRO A 274 28.73 -12.93 -30.52
C PRO A 274 28.96 -14.06 -29.51
N HIS A 275 27.90 -14.46 -28.79
CA HIS A 275 27.91 -15.57 -27.85
C HIS A 275 26.77 -16.54 -28.13
N GLN A 276 26.92 -17.82 -27.80
CA GLN A 276 25.78 -18.76 -27.81
C GLN A 276 24.78 -18.42 -26.71
N LYS A 277 23.49 -18.49 -27.02
CA LYS A 277 22.41 -18.27 -26.05
C LYS A 277 22.43 -19.34 -24.96
N SER A 278 22.31 -18.88 -23.71
CA SER A 278 22.10 -19.72 -22.54
C SER A 278 20.96 -19.12 -21.72
N PRO A 279 19.99 -19.92 -21.22
CA PRO A 279 18.81 -19.42 -20.52
C PRO A 279 19.14 -18.66 -19.23
N ASP A 280 20.28 -18.95 -18.61
CA ASP A 280 20.69 -18.38 -17.31
C ASP A 280 21.79 -17.31 -17.42
N ARG A 281 22.17 -16.91 -18.65
CA ARG A 281 23.25 -15.93 -18.85
C ARG A 281 22.74 -14.66 -19.51
N LYS A 282 23.29 -13.52 -19.09
CA LYS A 282 22.99 -12.19 -19.62
C LYS A 282 24.28 -11.51 -20.06
N CYS A 283 24.19 -10.48 -20.91
CA CYS A 283 25.35 -9.69 -21.30
C CYS A 283 25.78 -8.74 -20.17
N CYS A 284 27.09 -8.66 -19.95
CA CYS A 284 27.75 -7.60 -19.20
C CYS A 284 28.95 -7.15 -20.03
N GLY A 285 28.83 -6.00 -20.69
CA GLY A 285 29.80 -5.56 -21.69
C GLY A 285 29.93 -6.61 -22.80
N ARG A 286 31.16 -7.07 -23.04
CA ARG A 286 31.49 -8.06 -24.08
C ARG A 286 31.28 -9.51 -23.68
N GLU A 287 30.98 -9.81 -22.42
CA GLU A 287 30.92 -11.17 -21.91
C GLU A 287 29.52 -11.57 -21.40
N LEU A 288 29.28 -12.88 -21.34
CA LEU A 288 28.10 -13.46 -20.70
C LEU A 288 28.36 -13.73 -19.21
N TYR A 289 27.52 -13.18 -18.34
CA TYR A 289 27.57 -13.45 -16.90
C TYR A 289 26.30 -14.18 -16.42
N SER A 290 26.43 -14.91 -15.32
CA SER A 290 25.30 -15.59 -14.67
C SER A 290 24.71 -14.71 -13.56
N PRO A 291 23.49 -14.17 -13.67
CA PRO A 291 22.93 -13.23 -12.68
C PRO A 291 22.80 -13.81 -11.27
N ASN A 292 22.79 -15.14 -11.14
CA ASN A 292 22.69 -15.84 -9.86
C ASN A 292 24.03 -15.88 -9.10
N ARG A 293 25.18 -15.87 -9.78
CA ARG A 293 26.52 -15.98 -9.17
C ARG A 293 27.37 -14.73 -9.35
N GLN A 294 27.10 -13.96 -10.40
CA GLN A 294 27.89 -12.81 -10.82
C GLN A 294 27.02 -11.55 -10.89
N GLY A 295 27.66 -10.40 -10.67
CA GLY A 295 27.11 -9.08 -10.94
C GLY A 295 27.73 -8.48 -12.20
N CYS A 296 27.17 -7.37 -12.66
CA CYS A 296 27.72 -6.59 -13.76
C CYS A 296 28.04 -5.19 -13.25
N CYS A 297 29.28 -4.77 -13.41
CA CYS A 297 29.77 -3.45 -12.99
C CYS A 297 29.90 -2.57 -14.23
N GLU A 298 29.01 -1.59 -14.38
CA GLU A 298 29.00 -0.68 -15.52
C GLU A 298 29.75 0.61 -15.18
N HIS A 299 30.66 1.02 -16.06
CA HIS A 299 31.41 2.26 -15.91
C HIS A 299 30.71 3.39 -16.68
N SER A 300 30.05 4.30 -15.95
CA SER A 300 29.37 5.46 -16.54
C SER A 300 30.36 6.62 -16.71
N SER A 301 31.26 6.50 -17.69
CA SER A 301 32.01 7.66 -18.19
C SER A 301 31.14 8.40 -19.19
N THR A 302 30.55 9.53 -18.80
CA THR A 302 29.78 10.42 -19.70
C THR A 302 30.68 11.20 -20.68
N VAL A 303 31.87 10.69 -21.00
CA VAL A 303 32.88 11.42 -21.76
C VAL A 303 33.41 10.49 -22.85
N PHE A 304 32.89 10.69 -24.06
CA PHE A 304 33.21 10.06 -25.35
C PHE A 304 32.67 8.63 -25.56
N GLY A 305 31.77 8.49 -26.55
CA GLY A 305 31.02 7.28 -26.91
C GLY A 305 31.83 6.11 -27.48
N THR A 306 32.85 5.64 -26.76
CA THR A 306 33.56 4.39 -27.03
C THR A 306 33.39 3.44 -25.84
N ALA A 307 32.58 2.40 -26.04
CA ALA A 307 32.36 1.23 -25.19
C ALA A 307 32.28 1.48 -23.67
N THR A 308 31.06 1.41 -23.13
CA THR A 308 30.84 1.13 -21.70
C THR A 308 31.56 -0.17 -21.35
N SER A 309 32.72 -0.09 -20.70
CA SER A 309 33.45 -1.26 -20.22
C SER A 309 32.72 -1.84 -19.01
N ALA A 310 31.62 -2.54 -19.28
CA ALA A 310 30.90 -3.27 -18.25
C ALA A 310 31.60 -4.60 -18.00
N VAL A 311 31.99 -4.84 -16.74
CA VAL A 311 32.78 -6.01 -16.34
C VAL A 311 31.97 -6.90 -15.40
N ALA A 312 31.92 -8.19 -15.69
CA ALA A 312 31.28 -9.17 -14.81
C ALA A 312 32.16 -9.46 -13.59
N TYR A 313 31.57 -9.56 -12.41
CA TYR A 313 32.29 -9.85 -11.15
C TYR A 313 31.58 -10.91 -10.33
N SER A 314 32.32 -11.62 -9.48
CA SER A 314 31.76 -12.64 -8.58
C SER A 314 31.06 -12.01 -7.39
N LYS A 315 29.76 -12.31 -7.18
CA LYS A 315 29.01 -11.81 -6.01
C LYS A 315 29.49 -12.40 -4.68
N GLU A 316 30.28 -13.47 -4.73
CA GLU A 316 30.77 -14.16 -3.53
C GLU A 316 32.03 -13.50 -2.95
N SER A 317 32.86 -12.87 -3.80
CA SER A 317 34.17 -12.33 -3.42
C SER A 317 34.36 -10.85 -3.77
N GLU A 318 33.55 -10.30 -4.66
CA GLU A 318 33.76 -8.99 -5.27
C GLU A 318 32.48 -8.14 -5.25
N GLN A 319 32.65 -6.83 -5.39
CA GLN A 319 31.58 -5.84 -5.50
C GLN A 319 31.97 -4.76 -6.51
N CYS A 320 30.96 -4.09 -7.09
CA CYS A 320 31.17 -2.93 -7.95
C CYS A 320 31.18 -1.64 -7.13
N CYS A 321 32.21 -0.81 -7.30
CA CYS A 321 32.34 0.50 -6.67
C CYS A 321 32.72 1.56 -7.70
N GLY A 322 31.81 2.49 -7.99
CA GLY A 322 32.09 3.59 -8.93
C GLY A 322 32.45 3.14 -10.35
N GLY A 323 31.98 1.98 -10.78
CA GLY A 323 32.33 1.40 -12.07
C GLY A 323 33.62 0.57 -12.07
N GLU A 324 34.23 0.31 -10.90
CA GLU A 324 35.37 -0.61 -10.76
C GLU A 324 35.02 -1.83 -9.89
N VAL A 325 35.57 -3.00 -10.25
CA VAL A 325 35.39 -4.24 -9.49
C VAL A 325 36.43 -4.31 -8.37
N VAL A 326 35.97 -4.38 -7.12
CA VAL A 326 36.83 -4.43 -5.93
C VAL A 326 36.46 -5.63 -5.05
N SER A 327 37.37 -6.06 -4.19
CA SER A 327 37.09 -7.12 -3.21
C SER A 327 35.94 -6.73 -2.26
N MET A 328 35.14 -7.68 -1.82
CA MET A 328 34.14 -7.51 -0.75
C MET A 328 34.76 -7.06 0.59
N GLN A 329 36.08 -7.23 0.77
CA GLN A 329 36.81 -6.70 1.94
C GLN A 329 37.08 -5.19 1.83
N THR A 330 37.11 -4.64 0.62
CA THR A 330 37.30 -3.22 0.36
C THR A 330 36.02 -2.47 0.68
N ARG A 331 36.08 -1.31 1.33
CA ARG A 331 34.89 -0.50 1.60
C ARG A 331 34.64 0.45 0.43
N CYS A 332 33.46 0.36 -0.17
CA CYS A 332 33.00 1.31 -1.19
C CYS A 332 32.18 2.44 -0.56
N CYS A 333 32.47 3.68 -0.92
CA CYS A 333 31.74 4.85 -0.45
C CYS A 333 31.51 5.89 -1.54
N GLY A 334 30.25 6.19 -1.88
CA GLY A 334 29.94 7.22 -2.88
C GLY A 334 30.61 7.01 -4.24
N GLY A 335 30.92 5.76 -4.61
CA GLY A 335 31.66 5.42 -5.81
C GLY A 335 33.19 5.38 -5.67
N GLN A 336 33.75 5.57 -4.48
CA GLN A 336 35.19 5.50 -4.22
C GLN A 336 35.53 4.32 -3.30
N TRP A 337 36.57 3.54 -3.66
CA TRP A 337 36.93 2.29 -2.97
C TRP A 337 38.16 2.41 -2.04
N GLN A 338 38.85 3.54 -2.02
CA GLN A 338 39.86 3.83 -1.00
C GLN A 338 39.30 4.82 0.01
N LEU A 339 38.99 4.34 1.22
CA LEU A 339 38.81 5.18 2.39
C LEU A 339 40.14 5.21 3.15
N ALA A 340 40.66 6.39 3.44
CA ALA A 340 41.79 6.52 4.35
C ALA A 340 41.41 5.99 5.76
N VAL A 341 42.39 5.54 6.55
CA VAL A 341 42.15 4.94 7.90
C VAL A 341 41.39 5.90 8.83
N ASP A 342 41.53 7.20 8.57
CA ASP A 342 40.89 8.34 9.21
C ASP A 342 39.61 8.82 8.51
N GLU A 343 38.95 7.98 7.70
CA GLU A 343 37.69 8.33 7.03
C GLU A 343 36.52 7.41 7.42
N VAL A 344 35.31 7.98 7.38
CA VAL A 344 34.02 7.30 7.55
C VAL A 344 33.21 7.51 6.28
N CYS A 345 32.57 6.44 5.83
CA CYS A 345 31.72 6.50 4.65
C CYS A 345 30.35 7.09 4.97
N CYS A 346 29.97 8.13 4.22
CA CYS A 346 28.61 8.64 4.17
C CYS A 346 27.93 8.21 2.86
N PRO A 347 26.75 7.55 2.90
CA PRO A 347 26.13 6.96 1.71
C PRO A 347 25.87 7.93 0.55
N PHE A 348 25.62 9.21 0.82
CA PHE A 348 25.30 10.20 -0.21
C PHE A 348 26.39 11.25 -0.40
N SER A 349 27.10 11.68 0.66
CA SER A 349 28.19 12.65 0.51
C SER A 349 29.60 12.05 0.35
N GLY A 350 29.74 10.73 0.31
CA GLY A 350 31.04 10.07 0.13
C GLY A 350 31.91 10.04 1.40
N PRO A 351 33.23 9.82 1.27
CA PRO A 351 34.14 9.71 2.41
C PRO A 351 34.28 11.04 3.15
N ARG A 352 34.22 10.99 4.49
CA ARG A 352 34.43 12.14 5.37
C ARG A 352 35.52 11.83 6.39
N ARG A 353 36.45 12.78 6.61
CA ARG A 353 37.47 12.67 7.65
C ARG A 353 36.81 12.58 9.03
N LYS A 354 37.13 11.53 9.78
CA LYS A 354 36.69 11.32 11.16
C LYS A 354 37.75 11.77 12.15
N ASN A 355 37.29 12.21 13.32
CA ASN A 355 38.10 12.17 14.53
C ASN A 355 38.13 10.74 15.09
N ARG A 356 39.11 10.42 15.96
CA ARG A 356 39.32 9.06 16.52
C ARG A 356 38.06 8.41 17.11
N ASP A 357 37.10 9.20 17.59
CA ASP A 357 35.91 8.72 18.28
C ASP A 357 34.72 8.42 17.36
N PHE A 358 34.73 8.82 16.08
CA PHE A 358 33.60 8.63 15.17
C PHE A 358 33.85 7.47 14.21
N ASP A 359 32.87 6.58 14.09
CA ASP A 359 32.95 5.36 13.26
C ASP A 359 31.74 5.19 12.34
N SER A 360 30.77 6.11 12.38
CA SER A 360 29.54 6.07 11.59
C SER A 360 29.10 7.44 11.10
N CYS A 361 28.39 7.47 9.98
CA CYS A 361 27.86 8.69 9.37
C CYS A 361 26.33 8.72 9.43
N CYS A 362 25.78 9.92 9.60
CA CYS A 362 24.35 10.17 9.64
C CYS A 362 23.95 11.25 8.63
N GLU A 363 23.20 10.84 7.62
CA GLU A 363 22.72 11.70 6.53
C GLU A 363 21.24 11.47 6.26
N ASN A 364 20.57 12.50 5.74
CA ASN A 364 19.23 12.42 5.21
C ASN A 364 19.28 12.70 3.70
N ARG A 365 18.71 11.80 2.89
CA ARG A 365 18.65 11.92 1.43
C ARG A 365 17.81 13.11 0.95
N PHE A 366 16.95 13.66 1.81
CA PHE A 366 15.97 14.68 1.45
C PHE A 366 16.36 16.10 1.84
N THR A 367 17.55 16.30 2.42
CA THR A 367 18.04 17.59 2.88
C THR A 367 19.47 17.80 2.44
N ASP A 368 19.82 19.00 1.96
CA ASP A 368 21.20 19.40 1.66
C ASP A 368 22.05 19.66 2.94
N ASP A 369 21.63 19.12 4.09
CA ASP A 369 22.34 19.24 5.35
C ASP A 369 23.63 18.40 5.31
N GLU A 370 24.73 18.95 5.85
CA GLU A 370 25.98 18.20 5.91
C GLU A 370 25.87 16.93 6.78
N PRO A 371 26.52 15.82 6.38
CA PRO A 371 26.62 14.59 7.16
C PRO A 371 27.15 14.83 8.57
N ASN A 372 26.47 14.27 9.55
CA ASN A 372 26.97 14.24 10.92
C ASN A 372 27.69 12.92 11.19
N LEU A 373 28.98 12.98 11.52
CA LEU A 373 29.73 11.83 12.00
C LEU A 373 29.43 11.57 13.48
N TYR A 374 29.31 10.30 13.85
CA TYR A 374 29.00 9.91 15.22
C TYR A 374 29.66 8.59 15.61
N ASN A 375 29.71 8.37 16.92
CA ASN A 375 30.15 7.12 17.51
C ASN A 375 28.96 6.17 17.61
N SER A 376 28.97 5.08 16.87
CA SER A 376 27.92 4.07 16.77
C SER A 376 27.61 3.37 18.10
N ALA A 377 28.57 3.34 19.03
CA ALA A 377 28.38 2.83 20.38
C ALA A 377 27.64 3.83 21.28
N ARG A 378 27.73 5.13 21.01
CA ARG A 378 27.12 6.20 21.82
C ARG A 378 25.89 6.84 21.20
N ALA A 379 25.66 6.66 19.91
CA ALA A 379 24.55 7.27 19.20
C ALA A 379 24.02 6.36 18.08
N ILE A 380 22.91 6.78 17.48
CA ILE A 380 22.27 6.14 16.33
C ILE A 380 21.77 7.24 15.39
N CYS A 381 21.85 7.01 14.08
CA CYS A 381 21.26 7.91 13.10
C CYS A 381 19.77 7.62 12.93
N LEU A 382 18.92 8.64 13.04
CA LEU A 382 17.49 8.59 12.78
C LEU A 382 17.14 9.72 11.82
N ASP A 383 16.82 9.38 10.56
CA ASP A 383 16.45 10.33 9.49
C ASP A 383 17.45 11.50 9.33
N GLY A 384 18.74 11.18 9.28
CA GLY A 384 19.86 12.13 9.18
C GLY A 384 20.16 12.95 10.44
N LYS A 385 19.56 12.62 11.58
CA LYS A 385 19.92 13.21 12.88
C LYS A 385 20.55 12.19 13.81
N VAL A 386 21.71 12.55 14.39
CA VAL A 386 22.40 11.74 15.39
C VAL A 386 21.67 11.85 16.73
N SER A 387 21.16 10.74 17.23
CA SER A 387 20.53 10.62 18.54
C SER A 387 21.42 9.79 19.47
N PHE A 388 21.81 10.34 20.61
CA PHE A 388 22.60 9.60 21.60
C PHE A 388 21.80 8.44 22.19
N ARG A 389 22.44 7.27 22.30
CA ARG A 389 21.93 6.11 23.00
C ARG A 389 21.91 6.45 24.49
N GLY A 390 20.72 6.75 25.02
CA GLY A 390 20.54 6.93 26.46
C GLY A 390 20.87 5.64 27.22
N ARG A 391 21.34 5.76 28.46
CA ARG A 391 21.76 4.68 29.39
C ARG A 391 20.68 3.63 29.75
N HIS A 392 19.57 3.54 29.04
CA HIS A 392 18.49 2.56 29.27
C HIS A 392 18.03 1.91 27.96
N ASP A 393 18.55 0.69 27.80
CA ASP A 393 18.62 -0.21 26.65
C ASP A 393 17.30 -0.67 25.98
N LYS A 394 17.43 -0.98 24.67
CA LYS A 394 16.61 -1.86 23.81
C LYS A 394 15.21 -1.43 23.35
N ARG A 395 14.73 -0.22 23.64
CA ARG A 395 13.38 0.17 23.21
C ARG A 395 13.37 0.85 21.82
N GLN A 396 12.67 0.26 20.85
CA GLN A 396 12.27 0.89 19.58
C GLN A 396 10.92 1.59 19.72
N ARG A 397 10.54 2.48 18.78
CA ARG A 397 9.21 3.13 18.76
C ARG A 397 8.27 2.48 17.74
N CYS A 398 7.04 2.25 18.16
CA CYS A 398 5.91 1.86 17.31
C CYS A 398 4.75 2.81 17.57
N GLY A 399 4.50 3.74 16.64
CA GLY A 399 3.63 4.89 16.91
C GLY A 399 4.13 5.67 18.14
N ARG A 400 3.26 5.92 19.12
CA ARG A 400 3.61 6.61 20.38
C ARG A 400 4.18 5.70 21.48
N LYS A 401 4.30 4.39 21.24
CA LYS A 401 4.71 3.41 22.26
C LYS A 401 6.13 2.92 22.04
N TRP A 402 6.88 2.81 23.13
CA TRP A 402 8.16 2.14 23.16
C TRP A 402 7.96 0.62 23.28
N PHE A 403 8.73 -0.17 22.54
CA PHE A 403 8.66 -1.63 22.57
C PHE A 403 10.04 -2.29 22.46
N ASP A 404 10.17 -3.50 22.99
CA ASP A 404 11.35 -4.34 22.78
C ASP A 404 11.21 -5.12 21.46
N PRO A 405 12.07 -4.90 20.45
CA PRO A 405 11.98 -5.56 19.16
C PRO A 405 12.27 -7.06 19.21
N THR A 406 12.82 -7.57 20.32
CA THR A 406 13.05 -9.00 20.53
C THR A 406 11.78 -9.74 20.94
N GLU A 407 10.84 -9.06 21.59
CA GLU A 407 9.56 -9.61 22.07
C GLU A 407 8.37 -9.20 21.20
N GLN A 408 8.47 -8.05 20.53
CA GLN A 408 7.35 -7.41 19.86
C GLN A 408 7.74 -6.97 18.43
N LEU A 409 6.74 -6.84 17.58
CA LEU A 409 6.82 -6.44 16.17
C LEU A 409 5.86 -5.27 15.95
N CYS A 410 6.31 -4.20 15.29
CA CYS A 410 5.48 -3.06 14.94
C CYS A 410 4.98 -3.17 13.50
N CYS A 411 3.67 -3.12 13.28
CA CYS A 411 3.06 -3.07 11.94
C CYS A 411 2.15 -1.85 11.84
N ALA A 412 2.54 -0.88 11.01
CA ALA A 412 1.81 0.37 10.79
C ALA A 412 1.32 1.04 12.10
N GLY A 413 2.22 1.19 13.08
CA GLY A 413 1.93 1.82 14.37
C GLY A 413 1.23 0.94 15.42
N ARG A 414 0.93 -0.32 15.12
CA ARG A 414 0.34 -1.29 16.07
C ARG A 414 1.37 -2.34 16.50
N LEU A 415 1.44 -2.59 17.81
CA LEU A 415 2.34 -3.58 18.40
C LEU A 415 1.72 -4.98 18.41
N HIS A 416 2.51 -5.96 17.97
CA HIS A 416 2.19 -7.39 17.97
C HIS A 416 3.25 -8.15 18.76
N ARG A 417 2.88 -9.25 19.42
CA ARG A 417 3.88 -10.14 20.04
C ARG A 417 4.56 -10.99 18.97
N ARG A 418 5.90 -11.13 19.04
CA ARG A 418 6.63 -12.08 18.21
C ARG A 418 6.30 -13.51 18.63
N ASP A 419 6.40 -14.40 17.65
CA ASP A 419 6.48 -15.85 17.92
C ASP A 419 7.88 -16.18 18.45
N PRO A 420 8.07 -17.24 19.26
CA PRO A 420 9.39 -17.76 19.63
C PRO A 420 10.40 -17.82 18.47
N ASP A 421 9.96 -18.20 17.27
CA ASP A 421 10.83 -18.32 16.10
C ASP A 421 11.11 -16.99 15.38
N ARG A 422 10.51 -15.88 15.85
CA ARG A 422 10.68 -14.50 15.34
C ARG A 422 10.37 -14.28 13.85
N ARG A 423 9.72 -15.23 13.17
CA ARG A 423 9.45 -15.19 11.71
C ARG A 423 8.22 -14.40 11.26
N LYS A 424 7.38 -13.91 12.19
CA LYS A 424 6.20 -13.09 11.82
C LYS A 424 6.62 -11.82 11.08
N LYS A 425 5.90 -11.50 10.00
CA LYS A 425 6.07 -10.31 9.16
C LYS A 425 4.79 -9.49 9.12
N CYS A 426 4.88 -8.22 8.76
CA CYS A 426 3.72 -7.35 8.59
C CYS A 426 3.12 -7.51 7.18
N CYS A 427 1.80 -7.46 7.06
CA CYS A 427 1.14 -7.25 5.77
C CYS A 427 1.20 -5.77 5.42
N GLU A 428 2.08 -5.35 4.51
CA GLU A 428 2.11 -3.95 4.06
C GLU A 428 1.05 -3.71 2.96
N PRO A 429 0.32 -2.56 2.97
CA PRO A 429 0.35 -1.44 3.91
C PRO A 429 -0.59 -1.59 5.14
N GLY A 430 -1.07 -2.79 5.46
CA GLY A 430 -1.97 -3.07 6.58
C GLY A 430 -1.31 -3.17 7.98
N HIS A 431 -2.15 -3.34 8.99
CA HIS A 431 -1.71 -3.48 10.40
C HIS A 431 -1.53 -4.93 10.84
N ASP A 432 -1.94 -5.91 10.04
CA ASP A 432 -1.96 -7.32 10.43
C ASP A 432 -0.59 -8.00 10.25
N VAL A 433 -0.39 -9.08 11.01
CA VAL A 433 0.81 -9.91 10.96
C VAL A 433 0.52 -11.26 10.31
N TYR A 434 1.48 -11.77 9.55
CA TYR A 434 1.40 -13.07 8.92
C TYR A 434 2.68 -13.88 9.18
N HIS A 435 2.56 -15.20 9.15
CA HIS A 435 3.70 -16.10 9.24
C HIS A 435 4.09 -16.57 7.83
N PRO A 436 5.29 -16.24 7.31
CA PRO A 436 5.65 -16.50 5.92
C PRO A 436 5.67 -17.99 5.56
N ASP A 437 5.91 -18.87 6.54
CA ASP A 437 5.96 -20.31 6.30
C ASP A 437 4.59 -20.91 5.93
N TYR A 438 3.48 -20.26 6.28
CA TYR A 438 2.13 -20.80 6.03
C TYR A 438 1.07 -19.75 5.68
N GLN A 439 1.44 -18.48 5.60
CA GLN A 439 0.54 -17.39 5.21
C GLN A 439 1.22 -16.50 4.16
N ILE A 440 0.40 -15.88 3.34
CA ILE A 440 0.75 -14.77 2.46
C ILE A 440 -0.21 -13.62 2.73
N CYS A 441 0.21 -12.39 2.48
CA CYS A 441 -0.69 -11.24 2.55
C CYS A 441 -1.39 -11.07 1.21
N GLN A 442 -2.71 -11.19 1.21
CA GLN A 442 -3.54 -10.88 0.05
C GLN A 442 -4.50 -9.76 0.43
N SER A 443 -4.41 -8.63 -0.26
CA SER A 443 -5.24 -7.45 0.01
C SER A 443 -5.23 -7.02 1.49
N GLN A 444 -4.03 -6.94 2.08
CA GLN A 444 -3.77 -6.54 3.48
C GLN A 444 -4.19 -7.55 4.56
N VAL A 445 -4.75 -8.71 4.18
CA VAL A 445 -5.18 -9.76 5.12
C VAL A 445 -4.31 -11.02 4.95
N PRO A 446 -3.85 -11.65 6.05
CA PRO A 446 -3.13 -12.92 5.98
C PRO A 446 -4.04 -14.06 5.51
N VAL A 447 -3.67 -14.72 4.41
CA VAL A 447 -4.34 -15.89 3.81
C VAL A 447 -3.39 -17.09 3.85
N LEU A 448 -3.90 -18.29 4.10
CA LEU A 448 -3.09 -19.52 4.14
C LEU A 448 -2.56 -19.91 2.75
N THR A 449 -1.33 -20.39 2.68
CA THR A 449 -0.73 -20.89 1.43
C THR A 449 -1.15 -22.31 1.10
N THR A 450 -1.04 -22.72 -0.16
CA THR A 450 -1.31 -24.10 -0.61
C THR A 450 -0.44 -25.13 0.12
N LYS A 451 0.84 -24.82 0.38
CA LYS A 451 1.77 -25.63 1.20
C LYS A 451 1.32 -25.80 2.66
N SER A 452 0.41 -24.96 3.15
CA SER A 452 -0.10 -25.05 4.53
C SER A 452 -1.12 -26.17 4.72
N CYS A 453 -1.79 -26.59 3.64
CA CYS A 453 -2.82 -27.63 3.67
C CYS A 453 -2.26 -29.05 3.81
N GLU A 454 -0.93 -29.21 3.82
CA GLU A 454 -0.25 -30.47 4.10
C GLU A 454 -0.04 -30.72 5.61
N ARG A 455 -0.36 -29.74 6.47
CA ARG A 455 -0.21 -29.86 7.93
C ARG A 455 -1.44 -30.49 8.58
N ARG A 456 -1.23 -31.22 9.68
CA ARG A 456 -2.32 -31.72 10.56
C ARG A 456 -3.26 -30.55 10.93
N HIS A 457 -4.58 -30.77 10.83
CA HIS A 457 -5.66 -29.80 11.08
C HIS A 457 -5.92 -28.73 10.00
N HIS A 458 -5.32 -28.84 8.81
CA HIS A 458 -5.65 -28.00 7.67
C HIS A 458 -6.31 -28.84 6.58
N GLN A 459 -7.44 -28.38 6.07
CA GLN A 459 -8.23 -29.09 5.07
C GLN A 459 -8.60 -28.14 3.93
N TRP A 460 -8.86 -28.72 2.76
CA TRP A 460 -9.39 -28.00 1.62
C TRP A 460 -10.91 -27.83 1.75
N CYS A 461 -11.38 -26.61 1.51
CA CYS A 461 -12.79 -26.30 1.33
C CYS A 461 -13.08 -26.13 -0.16
N GLY A 462 -13.65 -27.16 -0.79
CA GLY A 462 -13.90 -27.24 -2.24
C GLY A 462 -13.00 -28.25 -2.97
N PRO A 463 -13.27 -28.55 -4.25
CA PRO A 463 -12.50 -29.51 -5.04
C PRO A 463 -11.05 -29.04 -5.28
N PRO A 464 -10.02 -29.89 -5.08
CA PRO A 464 -8.63 -29.50 -5.27
C PRO A 464 -8.37 -28.92 -6.67
N GLY A 465 -7.72 -27.77 -6.76
CA GLY A 465 -7.41 -27.11 -8.05
C GLY A 465 -8.49 -26.17 -8.60
N SER A 466 -9.67 -26.09 -7.99
CA SER A 466 -10.66 -25.06 -8.35
C SER A 466 -10.24 -23.67 -7.85
N ALA A 467 -10.51 -22.61 -8.63
CA ALA A 467 -10.32 -21.21 -8.22
C ALA A 467 -11.14 -20.84 -6.96
N THR A 468 -12.17 -21.61 -6.62
CA THR A 468 -13.01 -21.41 -5.42
C THR A 468 -12.47 -22.12 -4.19
N SER A 469 -11.44 -22.96 -4.32
CA SER A 469 -10.96 -23.81 -3.23
C SER A 469 -10.05 -23.04 -2.28
N ARG A 470 -10.36 -23.12 -0.99
CA ARG A 470 -9.61 -22.42 0.05
C ARG A 470 -9.11 -23.39 1.12
N CYS A 471 -7.86 -23.21 1.54
CA CYS A 471 -7.31 -23.91 2.68
C CYS A 471 -7.87 -23.29 3.97
N TYR A 472 -8.36 -24.11 4.89
CA TYR A 472 -8.86 -23.65 6.19
C TYR A 472 -8.40 -24.53 7.34
N ASN A 473 -8.41 -23.98 8.56
CA ASN A 473 -8.06 -24.71 9.77
C ASN A 473 -9.31 -25.32 10.41
N ASP A 474 -9.41 -26.65 10.46
CA ASP A 474 -10.60 -27.38 10.92
C ASP A 474 -10.94 -27.17 12.42
N ARG A 475 -9.97 -26.69 13.22
CA ARG A 475 -10.19 -26.33 14.63
C ARG A 475 -10.82 -24.95 14.81
N ARG A 476 -10.61 -24.02 13.87
CA ARG A 476 -11.03 -22.61 14.01
C ARG A 476 -12.14 -22.22 13.05
N GLN A 477 -12.30 -22.96 11.96
CA GLN A 477 -13.15 -22.63 10.85
C GLN A 477 -13.92 -23.88 10.39
N ASN A 478 -15.05 -23.66 9.73
CA ASN A 478 -15.84 -24.68 9.05
C ASN A 478 -15.83 -24.41 7.56
N CYS A 479 -15.84 -25.47 6.75
CA CYS A 479 -16.17 -25.38 5.34
C CYS A 479 -17.67 -25.65 5.16
N CYS A 480 -18.40 -24.66 4.67
CA CYS A 480 -19.81 -24.76 4.37
C CYS A 480 -20.03 -24.85 2.86
N HIS A 481 -20.88 -25.77 2.45
CA HIS A 481 -21.24 -26.02 1.06
C HIS A 481 -22.73 -25.80 0.86
N ASP A 482 -23.08 -25.05 -0.17
CA ASP A 482 -24.45 -24.87 -0.59
C ASP A 482 -24.74 -25.74 -1.82
N ASN A 483 -25.48 -26.82 -1.60
CA ASN A 483 -25.85 -27.77 -2.64
C ASN A 483 -26.72 -27.15 -3.75
N THR A 484 -27.38 -26.01 -3.48
CA THR A 484 -28.25 -25.35 -4.47
C THR A 484 -27.47 -24.45 -5.42
N THR A 485 -26.37 -23.84 -4.95
CA THR A 485 -25.54 -22.93 -5.74
C THR A 485 -24.20 -23.53 -6.16
N GLY A 486 -23.79 -24.64 -5.55
CA GLY A 486 -22.46 -25.24 -5.73
C GLY A 486 -21.33 -24.47 -5.03
N GLU A 487 -21.64 -23.41 -4.27
CA GLU A 487 -20.65 -22.53 -3.65
C GLU A 487 -20.04 -23.17 -2.38
N TYR A 488 -18.73 -22.95 -2.16
CA TYR A 488 -18.02 -23.30 -0.93
C TYR A 488 -17.58 -22.04 -0.20
N ARG A 489 -17.83 -21.96 1.12
CA ARG A 489 -17.36 -20.87 1.97
C ARG A 489 -16.73 -21.36 3.25
N VAL A 490 -15.59 -20.77 3.58
CA VAL A 490 -14.93 -20.95 4.88
C VAL A 490 -15.51 -19.94 5.87
N GLN A 491 -16.09 -20.43 6.97
CA GLN A 491 -16.72 -19.61 7.99
C GLN A 491 -16.04 -19.81 9.35
N PRO A 492 -15.80 -18.75 10.15
CA PRO A 492 -15.27 -18.89 11.50
C PRO A 492 -16.23 -19.65 12.41
N ARG A 493 -15.72 -20.61 13.20
CA ARG A 493 -16.54 -21.38 14.18
C ARG A 493 -17.17 -20.52 15.29
N ARG A 494 -16.71 -19.28 15.46
CA ARG A 494 -17.28 -18.33 16.43
C ARG A 494 -18.74 -17.96 16.12
N HIS A 495 -19.18 -18.14 14.87
CA HIS A 495 -20.53 -17.82 14.41
C HIS A 495 -21.45 -19.04 14.25
N GLY A 496 -20.98 -20.25 14.58
CA GLY A 496 -21.76 -21.49 14.47
C GLY A 496 -20.85 -22.70 14.26
N ASP A 497 -21.30 -23.87 14.68
CA ASP A 497 -20.57 -25.14 14.60
C ASP A 497 -21.10 -26.05 13.48
N LYS A 498 -22.29 -25.77 12.94
CA LYS A 498 -22.89 -26.48 11.79
C LYS A 498 -23.09 -25.55 10.61
N CYS A 499 -23.20 -26.13 9.41
CA CYS A 499 -23.43 -25.38 8.17
C CYS A 499 -24.88 -25.52 7.70
N CYS A 500 -25.45 -24.41 7.25
CA CYS A 500 -26.71 -24.33 6.50
C CYS A 500 -26.45 -23.53 5.23
N GLY A 501 -26.38 -24.20 4.09
CA GLY A 501 -25.86 -23.58 2.86
C GLY A 501 -24.43 -23.06 3.08
N THR A 502 -24.19 -21.78 2.75
CA THR A 502 -22.88 -21.12 2.93
C THR A 502 -22.65 -20.46 4.30
N ARG A 503 -23.58 -20.63 5.25
CA ARG A 503 -23.54 -19.96 6.57
C ARG A 503 -23.38 -20.96 7.72
N ASN A 504 -22.63 -20.53 8.73
CA ASN A 504 -22.56 -21.22 10.02
C ASN A 504 -23.82 -20.90 10.85
N TYR A 505 -24.32 -21.88 11.59
CA TYR A 505 -25.37 -21.70 12.58
C TYR A 505 -25.13 -22.58 13.80
N PHE A 506 -25.84 -22.27 14.87
CA PHE A 506 -25.90 -23.07 16.08
C PHE A 506 -27.24 -23.80 16.13
N ASP A 507 -27.23 -25.13 16.22
CA ASP A 507 -28.44 -25.97 16.25
C ASP A 507 -29.36 -25.71 17.45
N TRP A 508 -28.81 -25.12 18.51
CA TRP A 508 -29.55 -24.72 19.72
C TRP A 508 -30.16 -23.33 19.61
N LEU A 509 -29.83 -22.55 18.57
CA LEU A 509 -30.36 -21.21 18.34
C LEU A 509 -31.27 -21.17 17.09
N GLN A 510 -30.93 -21.94 16.07
CA GLN A 510 -31.57 -21.87 14.75
C GLN A 510 -31.79 -23.28 14.19
N THR A 511 -32.76 -23.42 13.29
CA THR A 511 -33.00 -24.64 12.51
C THR A 511 -32.63 -24.39 11.05
N CYS A 512 -31.94 -25.34 10.41
CA CYS A 512 -31.64 -25.27 8.98
C CYS A 512 -32.65 -26.08 8.16
N CYS A 513 -33.36 -25.42 7.24
CA CYS A 513 -34.32 -26.04 6.34
C CYS A 513 -33.97 -25.72 4.89
N ASP A 514 -33.55 -26.73 4.13
CA ASP A 514 -33.21 -26.63 2.70
C ASP A 514 -32.31 -25.42 2.34
N GLY A 515 -31.25 -25.22 3.13
CA GLY A 515 -30.28 -24.13 2.98
C GLY A 515 -30.71 -22.79 3.61
N ALA A 516 -31.93 -22.67 4.12
CA ALA A 516 -32.44 -21.49 4.81
C ALA A 516 -32.35 -21.63 6.34
N LEU A 517 -31.94 -20.55 7.02
CA LEU A 517 -31.91 -20.49 8.48
C LEU A 517 -33.20 -19.91 9.03
N VAL A 518 -33.79 -20.61 9.99
CA VAL A 518 -34.96 -20.18 10.74
C VAL A 518 -34.54 -19.90 12.19
N ASP A 519 -34.86 -18.70 12.68
CA ASP A 519 -34.48 -18.19 14.01
C ASP A 519 -35.27 -18.83 15.17
N GLU A 520 -35.49 -20.14 15.10
CA GLU A 520 -36.12 -20.93 16.14
C GLU A 520 -35.57 -22.37 16.12
N PRO A 521 -35.01 -22.88 17.24
CA PRO A 521 -34.38 -24.19 17.27
C PRO A 521 -35.41 -25.31 17.50
N GLY A 522 -35.19 -26.46 16.83
CA GLY A 522 -35.99 -27.67 17.02
C GLY A 522 -37.29 -27.71 16.24
N LEU A 523 -37.44 -26.89 15.20
CA LEU A 523 -38.55 -26.99 14.25
C LEU A 523 -38.34 -28.17 13.29
N SER A 524 -39.43 -28.65 12.69
CA SER A 524 -39.36 -29.58 11.55
C SER A 524 -39.36 -28.78 10.25
N CYS A 525 -38.75 -29.32 9.20
CA CYS A 525 -38.62 -28.60 7.93
C CYS A 525 -39.69 -29.01 6.92
N CYS A 526 -40.26 -28.01 6.24
CA CYS A 526 -41.14 -28.17 5.08
C CYS A 526 -40.59 -27.31 3.94
N GLY A 527 -39.75 -27.90 3.08
CA GLY A 527 -38.93 -27.13 2.15
C GLY A 527 -37.96 -26.20 2.91
N ARG A 528 -37.98 -24.90 2.58
CA ARG A 528 -37.17 -23.85 3.22
C ARG A 528 -37.75 -23.29 4.52
N GLU A 529 -38.98 -23.66 4.87
CA GLU A 529 -39.66 -23.16 6.07
C GLU A 529 -39.56 -24.15 7.24
N GLY A 530 -39.35 -23.62 8.44
CA GLY A 530 -39.47 -24.36 9.68
C GLY A 530 -40.90 -24.30 10.21
N TYR A 531 -41.45 -25.43 10.64
CA TYR A 531 -42.78 -25.52 11.24
C TYR A 531 -42.76 -26.35 12.53
N ASP A 532 -43.70 -26.07 13.42
CA ASP A 532 -43.91 -26.83 14.65
C ASP A 532 -44.88 -27.98 14.37
N PRO A 533 -44.46 -29.27 14.43
CA PRO A 533 -45.33 -30.43 14.17
C PRO A 533 -46.55 -30.51 15.09
N SER A 534 -46.48 -29.87 16.26
CA SER A 534 -47.59 -29.83 17.21
C SER A 534 -48.70 -28.86 16.78
N ARG A 535 -48.38 -27.88 15.92
CA ARG A 535 -49.30 -26.81 15.49
C ARG A 535 -49.58 -26.82 14.00
N GLN A 536 -48.69 -27.39 13.20
CA GLN A 536 -48.67 -27.29 11.74
C GLN A 536 -48.31 -28.66 11.12
N GLY A 537 -48.77 -28.91 9.89
CA GLY A 537 -48.36 -30.04 9.05
C GLY A 537 -47.66 -29.56 7.78
N CYS A 538 -46.98 -30.46 7.07
CA CYS A 538 -46.30 -30.17 5.81
C CYS A 538 -46.96 -30.94 4.66
N THR A 539 -47.48 -30.24 3.66
CA THR A 539 -48.05 -30.86 2.45
C THR A 539 -47.57 -30.13 1.20
N GLY A 540 -46.93 -30.85 0.28
CA GLY A 540 -46.42 -30.27 -0.97
C GLY A 540 -45.31 -29.21 -0.80
N GLY A 541 -44.53 -29.28 0.28
CA GLY A 541 -43.46 -28.33 0.57
C GLY A 541 -43.93 -26.99 1.17
N ARG A 542 -45.20 -26.89 1.58
CA ARG A 542 -45.76 -25.73 2.30
C ARG A 542 -46.37 -26.12 3.64
N THR A 543 -46.31 -25.19 4.59
CA THR A 543 -46.80 -25.36 5.95
C THR A 543 -48.31 -25.11 6.02
N VAL A 544 -49.06 -25.98 6.69
CA VAL A 544 -50.52 -25.89 6.87
C VAL A 544 -50.87 -25.93 8.35
N SER A 545 -51.60 -24.94 8.85
CA SER A 545 -51.94 -24.82 10.27
C SER A 545 -53.01 -25.83 10.71
N ARG A 546 -52.79 -26.53 11.83
CA ARG A 546 -53.79 -27.38 12.50
C ARG A 546 -54.59 -26.53 13.49
N LYS A 547 -55.92 -26.69 13.57
CA LYS A 547 -56.76 -25.95 14.53
C LYS A 547 -56.38 -26.34 15.97
N PRO A 548 -56.32 -25.37 16.92
CA PRO A 548 -55.68 -25.58 18.22
C PRO A 548 -56.63 -26.22 19.23
N THR A 549 -56.18 -27.29 19.89
CA THR A 549 -56.67 -27.67 21.22
C THR A 549 -55.62 -27.27 22.25
N GLY A 550 -56.00 -26.39 23.18
CA GLY A 550 -55.28 -26.18 24.44
C GLY A 550 -54.09 -25.23 24.40
N THR A 551 -54.28 -24.07 25.02
CA THR A 551 -53.31 -23.00 25.28
C THR A 551 -52.05 -23.45 26.03
N HIS A 552 -50.86 -23.14 25.49
CA HIS A 552 -49.67 -22.89 26.30
C HIS A 552 -48.84 -21.73 25.71
N ALA A 553 -48.83 -20.63 26.47
CA ALA A 553 -48.06 -19.41 26.19
C ALA A 553 -46.54 -19.63 26.34
N LEU A 554 -45.77 -18.91 25.51
CA LEU A 554 -44.31 -18.84 25.51
C LEU A 554 -43.73 -18.58 26.92
N ARG A 555 -42.86 -19.49 27.39
CA ARG A 555 -42.14 -19.36 28.67
C ARG A 555 -40.67 -18.99 28.47
N THR A 556 -40.28 -17.89 29.13
CA THR A 556 -38.90 -17.45 29.37
C THR A 556 -37.98 -18.57 29.90
N HIS A 557 -36.75 -18.62 29.40
CA HIS A 557 -35.72 -19.63 29.71
C HIS A 557 -35.28 -19.59 31.18
N CYS A 558 -35.73 -20.54 32.00
CA CYS A 558 -35.21 -20.81 33.34
C CYS A 558 -34.78 -22.28 33.46
N PRO A 559 -33.64 -22.58 34.11
CA PRO A 559 -33.22 -23.96 34.38
C PRO A 559 -34.24 -24.66 35.29
N ALA A 560 -34.26 -26.00 35.22
CA ALA A 560 -35.16 -26.82 36.02
C ALA A 560 -34.95 -26.55 37.52
N CYS A 561 -36.04 -26.28 38.25
CA CYS A 561 -36.01 -25.92 39.66
C CYS A 561 -35.23 -26.97 40.49
N PRO A 562 -34.43 -26.57 41.49
CA PRO A 562 -33.65 -27.50 42.31
C PRO A 562 -34.58 -28.42 43.14
N GLY A 563 -34.92 -29.57 42.57
CA GLY A 563 -35.74 -30.62 43.17
C GLY A 563 -34.91 -31.83 43.62
N ARG A 564 -35.54 -32.81 44.29
CA ARG A 564 -34.90 -34.11 44.52
C ARG A 564 -34.81 -34.84 43.17
N LEU A 565 -33.61 -35.03 42.65
CA LEU A 565 -33.40 -35.92 41.51
C LEU A 565 -33.45 -37.37 41.98
N LYS A 566 -34.19 -38.22 41.25
CA LYS A 566 -34.16 -39.67 41.46
C LYS A 566 -32.77 -40.21 41.07
N PRO A 567 -32.26 -41.27 41.73
CA PRO A 567 -30.95 -41.88 41.43
C PRO A 567 -30.68 -42.11 39.94
N ARG A 568 -31.63 -42.71 39.21
CA ARG A 568 -31.53 -42.93 37.75
C ARG A 568 -31.25 -41.66 36.94
N ARG A 569 -31.80 -40.51 37.37
CA ARG A 569 -31.62 -39.23 36.69
C ARG A 569 -30.25 -38.60 37.01
N ILE A 570 -29.71 -38.85 38.20
CA ILE A 570 -28.34 -38.44 38.57
C ILE A 570 -27.33 -39.17 37.69
N ARG A 571 -27.46 -40.49 37.52
CA ARG A 571 -26.58 -41.28 36.64
C ARG A 571 -26.61 -40.77 35.20
N ARG A 572 -27.82 -40.57 34.64
CA ARG A 572 -27.98 -40.04 33.27
C ARG A 572 -27.34 -38.66 33.11
N LEU A 573 -27.55 -37.75 34.06
CA LEU A 573 -26.95 -36.41 34.01
C LEU A 573 -25.43 -36.46 34.16
N PHE A 574 -24.91 -37.37 35.00
CA PHE A 574 -23.48 -37.56 35.18
C PHE A 574 -22.78 -37.97 33.89
N CYS A 575 -23.37 -38.90 33.12
CA CYS A 575 -22.80 -39.28 31.82
C CYS A 575 -22.97 -38.20 30.75
N GLN A 576 -24.12 -37.52 30.71
CA GLN A 576 -24.42 -36.53 29.66
C GLN A 576 -23.65 -35.20 29.80
N LYS A 577 -23.29 -34.81 31.01
CA LYS A 577 -22.65 -33.51 31.28
C LYS A 577 -21.14 -33.60 31.24
N ALA A 578 -20.52 -32.59 30.66
CA ALA A 578 -19.07 -32.52 30.55
C ALA A 578 -18.43 -32.19 31.91
N LEU A 579 -19.06 -31.34 32.71
CA LEU A 579 -18.54 -30.92 34.01
C LEU A 579 -19.57 -31.19 35.13
N VAL A 580 -19.11 -31.93 36.13
CA VAL A 580 -19.88 -32.23 37.35
C VAL A 580 -19.06 -31.88 38.56
N PHE A 581 -19.54 -30.97 39.41
CA PHE A 581 -18.83 -30.55 40.62
C PHE A 581 -19.78 -30.19 41.75
N GLU A 582 -19.23 -30.18 42.96
CA GLU A 582 -19.85 -29.65 44.16
C GLU A 582 -19.35 -28.24 44.45
N GLY A 583 -20.27 -27.30 44.69
CA GLY A 583 -19.93 -25.93 45.05
C GLY A 583 -20.79 -25.35 46.16
N GLY A 584 -20.23 -24.38 46.90
CA GLY A 584 -20.91 -23.63 47.95
C GLY A 584 -21.04 -22.15 47.56
N VAL A 585 -22.18 -21.53 47.88
CA VAL A 585 -22.40 -20.09 47.60
C VAL A 585 -21.68 -19.23 48.62
N GLU A 586 -20.78 -18.36 48.15
CA GLU A 586 -20.04 -17.39 48.96
C GLU A 586 -20.70 -16.02 48.96
N GLU A 587 -20.99 -15.49 47.78
CA GLU A 587 -21.58 -14.17 47.58
C GLU A 587 -22.80 -14.27 46.64
N GLU A 588 -23.82 -13.45 46.89
CA GLU A 588 -25.00 -13.30 46.05
C GLU A 588 -25.13 -11.82 45.68
N GLY A 589 -25.12 -11.52 44.39
CA GLY A 589 -25.33 -10.18 43.85
C GLY A 589 -26.65 -10.13 43.10
N ARG A 590 -27.42 -9.04 43.24
CA ARG A 590 -28.71 -8.91 42.57
C ARG A 590 -28.81 -7.61 41.80
N THR A 591 -29.22 -7.72 40.54
CA THR A 591 -29.56 -6.59 39.67
C THR A 591 -31.04 -6.67 39.28
N ARG A 592 -31.58 -5.60 38.67
CA ARG A 592 -32.96 -5.60 38.16
C ARG A 592 -33.23 -6.72 37.14
N LYS A 593 -32.20 -7.16 36.41
CA LYS A 593 -32.35 -8.15 35.32
C LYS A 593 -31.83 -9.55 35.68
N GLN A 594 -30.87 -9.66 36.60
CA GLN A 594 -30.15 -10.90 36.89
C GLN A 594 -29.80 -11.07 38.38
N VAL A 595 -29.71 -12.32 38.84
CA VAL A 595 -29.13 -12.73 40.12
C VAL A 595 -27.80 -13.42 39.83
N GLY A 596 -26.72 -12.88 40.38
CA GLY A 596 -25.39 -13.45 40.32
C GLY A 596 -25.05 -14.22 41.59
N TYR A 597 -24.37 -15.37 41.47
CA TYR A 597 -23.83 -16.10 42.61
C TYR A 597 -22.34 -16.33 42.38
N LYS A 598 -21.50 -15.94 43.33
CA LYS A 598 -20.10 -16.36 43.38
C LYS A 598 -20.04 -17.61 44.24
N MET A 599 -19.55 -18.70 43.67
CA MET A 599 -19.45 -19.97 44.37
C MET A 599 -18.02 -20.43 44.49
N LYS A 600 -17.71 -21.09 45.60
CA LYS A 600 -16.47 -21.83 45.78
C LYS A 600 -16.67 -23.27 45.35
N ILE A 601 -15.87 -23.75 44.40
CA ILE A 601 -15.78 -25.17 44.05
C ILE A 601 -15.14 -25.90 45.25
N MET A 602 -15.79 -26.97 45.70
CA MET A 602 -15.28 -27.81 46.79
C MET A 602 -14.72 -29.13 46.28
N THR A 603 -15.36 -29.73 45.28
CA THR A 603 -14.97 -31.04 44.74
C THR A 603 -15.41 -31.14 43.30
N ILE A 604 -14.53 -31.57 42.40
CA ILE A 604 -14.87 -31.86 41.00
C ILE A 604 -15.01 -33.37 40.87
N PHE A 605 -16.14 -33.84 40.35
CA PHE A 605 -16.42 -35.27 40.14
C PHE A 605 -16.18 -35.71 38.69
N LYS A 606 -16.33 -34.80 37.72
CA LYS A 606 -16.07 -35.07 36.31
C LYS A 606 -15.61 -33.78 35.64
N ASN A 607 -14.45 -33.81 34.98
CA ASN A 607 -13.91 -32.68 34.23
C ASN A 607 -13.71 -33.08 32.76
N GLY A 608 -14.64 -32.71 31.88
CA GLY A 608 -14.61 -33.00 30.45
C GLY A 608 -14.06 -31.86 29.60
N THR A 609 -13.62 -30.76 30.20
CA THR A 609 -13.01 -29.64 29.48
C THR A 609 -11.49 -29.84 29.37
N SER A 610 -10.93 -29.66 28.17
CA SER A 610 -9.58 -30.09 27.79
C SER A 610 -8.40 -29.27 28.36
N SER A 611 -8.61 -28.52 29.45
CA SER A 611 -7.53 -27.88 30.22
C SER A 611 -7.75 -28.21 31.70
N ASP A 612 -7.04 -29.23 32.21
CA ASP A 612 -7.07 -29.57 33.63
C ASP A 612 -6.46 -28.47 34.53
N ASP A 613 -5.69 -27.54 33.95
CA ASP A 613 -4.95 -26.52 34.68
C ASP A 613 -5.76 -25.27 35.08
N ASP A 614 -6.81 -24.90 34.34
CA ASP A 614 -7.49 -23.61 34.54
C ASP A 614 -8.47 -23.59 35.74
N LEU A 615 -9.15 -24.72 35.99
CA LEU A 615 -10.13 -24.82 37.10
C LEU A 615 -9.48 -25.05 38.47
N GLN A 616 -8.22 -25.48 38.51
CA GLN A 616 -7.45 -25.60 39.76
C GLN A 616 -6.85 -24.25 40.19
N ALA A 617 -6.54 -23.36 39.24
CA ALA A 617 -5.94 -22.05 39.50
C ALA A 617 -6.92 -21.03 40.13
N SER A 618 -8.23 -21.18 39.92
CA SER A 618 -9.26 -20.33 40.53
C SER A 618 -10.39 -21.18 41.11
N PRO A 619 -10.51 -21.32 42.45
CA PRO A 619 -11.54 -22.14 43.08
C PRO A 619 -12.93 -21.49 43.05
N HIS A 620 -13.12 -20.40 42.31
CA HIS A 620 -14.36 -19.64 42.27
C HIS A 620 -15.00 -19.62 40.89
N VAL A 621 -16.31 -19.79 40.85
CA VAL A 621 -17.10 -19.66 39.61
C VAL A 621 -18.25 -18.69 39.84
N VAL A 622 -18.45 -17.78 38.88
CA VAL A 622 -19.54 -16.80 38.92
C VAL A 622 -20.69 -17.28 38.03
N PHE A 623 -21.86 -17.44 38.63
CA PHE A 623 -23.11 -17.79 37.95
C PHE A 623 -23.97 -16.55 37.78
N ARG A 624 -24.65 -16.43 36.64
CA ARG A 624 -25.67 -15.39 36.41
C ARG A 624 -26.96 -16.03 35.94
N LEU A 625 -28.06 -15.73 36.62
CA LEU A 625 -29.40 -16.22 36.30
C LEU A 625 -30.36 -15.05 36.05
N PRO A 626 -31.31 -15.16 35.11
CA PRO A 626 -32.35 -14.15 34.95
C PRO A 626 -33.17 -13.99 36.24
N ALA A 627 -33.45 -12.75 36.66
CA ALA A 627 -34.19 -12.46 37.88
C ALA A 627 -35.63 -13.02 37.87
N LYS A 628 -36.15 -13.38 36.69
CA LYS A 628 -37.46 -14.03 36.49
C LYS A 628 -37.51 -15.49 36.95
N CYS A 629 -36.36 -16.12 37.20
CA CYS A 629 -36.28 -17.54 37.61
C CYS A 629 -36.52 -17.73 39.11
N LYS A 630 -37.78 -17.60 39.54
CA LYS A 630 -38.21 -17.62 40.96
C LYS A 630 -37.84 -18.91 41.72
N CYS A 631 -37.69 -20.04 41.02
CA CYS A 631 -37.32 -21.33 41.62
C CYS A 631 -35.86 -21.43 42.10
N PHE A 632 -34.97 -20.61 41.55
CA PHE A 632 -33.53 -20.76 41.73
C PHE A 632 -33.02 -19.85 42.86
N ARG A 633 -33.30 -20.27 44.11
CA ARG A 633 -32.77 -19.62 45.32
C ARG A 633 -31.67 -20.48 45.93
N LEU A 634 -30.44 -20.24 45.49
CA LEU A 634 -29.28 -20.82 46.16
C LEU A 634 -29.05 -20.04 47.46
N ARG A 635 -28.86 -20.73 48.58
CA ARG A 635 -28.66 -20.09 49.88
C ARG A 635 -27.18 -20.11 50.22
N ARG A 636 -26.66 -19.01 50.76
CA ARG A 636 -25.32 -18.95 51.36
C ARG A 636 -25.15 -20.08 52.37
N LYS A 637 -23.91 -20.60 52.49
CA LYS A 637 -23.55 -21.72 53.38
C LYS A 637 -24.25 -23.07 53.08
N ARG A 638 -24.94 -23.21 51.94
CA ARG A 638 -25.44 -24.51 51.46
C ARG A 638 -24.59 -25.01 50.30
N LYS A 639 -24.45 -26.34 50.23
CA LYS A 639 -23.71 -27.05 49.21
C LYS A 639 -24.65 -27.57 48.13
N TYR A 640 -24.23 -27.48 46.87
CA TYR A 640 -25.02 -27.86 45.71
C TYR A 640 -24.15 -28.67 44.73
N LEU A 641 -24.78 -29.60 44.03
CA LEU A 641 -24.21 -30.37 42.93
C LEU A 641 -24.64 -29.73 41.62
N PHE A 642 -23.68 -29.53 40.74
CA PHE A 642 -23.82 -28.86 39.46
C PHE A 642 -23.52 -29.86 38.34
N PHE A 643 -24.40 -29.91 37.34
CA PHE A 643 -24.28 -30.74 36.15
C PHE A 643 -24.40 -29.83 34.93
N ILE A 644 -23.27 -29.46 34.33
CA ILE A 644 -23.20 -28.43 33.28
C ILE A 644 -22.35 -28.86 32.08
N ASP A 645 -22.59 -28.25 30.91
CA ASP A 645 -21.92 -28.63 29.65
C ASP A 645 -20.55 -27.97 29.46
N SER A 646 -20.28 -26.79 30.01
CA SER A 646 -18.95 -26.14 29.98
C SER A 646 -18.88 -24.89 30.88
N VAL A 647 -17.67 -24.44 31.22
CA VAL A 647 -17.37 -23.12 31.81
C VAL A 647 -16.71 -22.26 30.73
N LYS A 648 -17.07 -20.97 30.63
CA LYS A 648 -16.42 -20.03 29.71
C LYS A 648 -16.01 -18.78 30.48
N ASP A 649 -14.71 -18.46 30.47
CA ASP A 649 -14.15 -17.22 31.03
C ASP A 649 -14.58 -16.96 32.50
N ASP A 650 -14.31 -17.92 33.39
CA ASP A 650 -14.66 -17.91 34.83
C ASP A 650 -16.16 -17.72 35.17
N SER A 651 -17.01 -17.79 34.14
CA SER A 651 -18.45 -17.62 34.26
C SER A 651 -19.20 -18.80 33.64
N VAL A 652 -20.26 -19.22 34.32
CA VAL A 652 -21.13 -20.29 33.83
C VAL A 652 -22.47 -19.71 33.44
N GLN A 653 -22.85 -19.91 32.18
CA GLN A 653 -24.21 -19.66 31.70
C GLN A 653 -25.00 -20.97 31.77
N PHE A 654 -26.11 -20.95 32.52
CA PHE A 654 -26.98 -22.12 32.64
C PHE A 654 -27.83 -22.32 31.37
N GLY A 655 -27.60 -23.43 30.69
CA GLY A 655 -28.46 -23.92 29.62
C GLY A 655 -29.74 -24.57 30.14
N ARG A 656 -30.73 -24.77 29.25
CA ARG A 656 -31.98 -25.48 29.57
C ARG A 656 -31.76 -26.93 30.04
N ARG A 657 -30.63 -27.54 29.66
CA ARG A 657 -30.28 -28.94 29.97
C ARG A 657 -29.46 -29.10 31.24
N ASP A 658 -29.01 -28.00 31.83
CA ASP A 658 -28.19 -28.03 33.04
C ASP A 658 -29.05 -28.26 34.29
N ALA A 659 -28.44 -28.88 35.29
CA ALA A 659 -29.12 -29.21 36.52
C ALA A 659 -28.32 -28.77 37.74
N VAL A 660 -29.04 -28.27 38.74
CA VAL A 660 -28.49 -28.00 40.07
C VAL A 660 -29.38 -28.64 41.11
N VAL A 661 -28.77 -29.33 42.04
CA VAL A 661 -29.46 -29.92 43.19
C VAL A 661 -28.72 -29.64 44.47
N LYS A 662 -29.43 -29.63 45.60
CA LYS A 662 -28.76 -29.56 46.91
C LYS A 662 -27.86 -30.79 47.07
N ALA A 663 -26.63 -30.60 47.53
CA ALA A 663 -25.69 -31.71 47.76
C ALA A 663 -26.05 -32.45 49.05
N ARG A 664 -26.92 -33.47 48.96
CA ARG A 664 -27.26 -34.37 50.08
C ARG A 664 -26.30 -35.57 50.09
N LYS A 665 -26.08 -36.16 51.28
CA LYS A 665 -25.24 -37.35 51.47
C LYS A 665 -25.56 -38.46 50.44
N ARG A 666 -26.84 -38.85 50.35
CA ARG A 666 -27.33 -39.85 49.38
C ARG A 666 -27.02 -39.53 47.91
N GLN A 667 -26.99 -38.24 47.53
CA GLN A 667 -26.69 -37.85 46.14
C GLN A 667 -25.19 -37.89 45.86
N ARG A 668 -24.35 -37.64 46.86
CA ARG A 668 -22.89 -37.82 46.75
C ARG A 668 -22.51 -39.28 46.65
N GLU A 669 -23.14 -40.13 47.49
CA GLU A 669 -22.96 -41.58 47.43
C GLU A 669 -23.36 -42.12 46.06
N GLU A 670 -24.47 -41.65 45.48
CA GLU A 670 -24.89 -42.05 44.13
C GLU A 670 -23.87 -41.63 43.06
N ILE A 671 -23.30 -40.42 43.15
CA ILE A 671 -22.25 -39.96 42.22
C ILE A 671 -20.98 -40.81 42.39
N ALA A 672 -20.55 -41.07 43.62
CA ALA A 672 -19.38 -41.89 43.91
C ALA A 672 -19.56 -43.34 43.42
N GLN A 673 -20.75 -43.92 43.58
CA GLN A 673 -21.08 -45.22 43.01
C GLN A 673 -21.07 -45.19 41.48
N THR A 674 -21.60 -44.13 40.87
CA THR A 674 -21.61 -43.98 39.40
C THR A 674 -20.19 -43.90 38.85
N LEU A 675 -19.30 -43.17 39.51
CA LEU A 675 -17.87 -43.08 39.16
C LEU A 675 -17.18 -44.44 39.13
N ASN A 676 -17.55 -45.35 40.03
CA ASN A 676 -16.91 -46.67 40.16
C ASN A 676 -17.54 -47.77 39.30
N THR A 677 -18.75 -47.57 38.77
CA THR A 677 -19.54 -48.67 38.17
C THR A 677 -19.97 -48.43 36.73
N VAL A 678 -19.87 -47.19 36.22
CA VAL A 678 -20.42 -46.84 34.91
C VAL A 678 -19.30 -46.36 34.01
N THR A 679 -18.99 -47.14 32.97
CA THR A 679 -18.45 -46.59 31.72
C THR A 679 -19.55 -45.74 31.10
N CYS A 680 -19.50 -44.44 31.39
CA CYS A 680 -20.05 -43.44 30.50
C CYS A 680 -19.22 -43.44 29.21
#